data_AF-A0A6N6PNR3-F1
#
_entry.id   AF-A0A6N6PNR3-F1
#
_cell.length_a   1.000
_cell.length_b   1.000
_cell.length_c   1.000
_cell.angle_alpha   90.00
_cell.angle_beta   90.00
_cell.angle_gamma   90.00
#
_symmetry.space_group_name_H-M   'P 1'
#
loop_
_entity.id
_entity.type
_entity.pdbx_description
1 polymer ?
#
loop_
_entity_poly.entity_id
_entity_poly.type
_entity_poly.pdbx_seq_one_letter_code
_entity_poly.pdbx_strand_id
1 'polypeptide(L)'
;MNFSFRFGPNKIIRNTSFVQILFALALTAESFCEAETSPTTSRGPAITPGMRVTLSPEGVQAGGHTFTNRCQKPTPWQAQWIWQSSFQPKSEMVQFRKEFTLTSEPTQVSAWMSADVNYKLYVNGQLVSRGPADIGHDFVRPRTGPRWLYDYRDLTSYLHAGTNVITAEVFTNRFVDSNTTRSNNAFLFEAEVQSHGKPSLTIKTDKTWRCNPADWKSPSTQESRAWQSAGFNDSSWSPCVAVESAWTPLVASELPPMMEVRYPWRNVLKTNDTVKQDGQRFVFSGDGSFTVQFDRVIPAYPTLKVNGGSGATLKIVPGERLGQKTRTLSLKLGEGIQEFEYPYMDSFSVLRIEATNVTSPIEIQDIGAVFTSYPVTYKGSFECSDPELTRLWNATRWLNQICMHTLHLDSPNHQEPVACAGDYLIESIENYYTFGEPWLARQDLRKIGGILRQLEYKNFHTSYSLLWLQMLMAYYDYTGDIALVKELAPEVHGLLDTYASWRGKNGLISEAPNYMFMDWVTISGFGCHHPPAVIGQGYLTAFYYRGLRDAQRVAELTGDKSRAKNYNKIRGEVIKAFNRELWNANEGLYRDGKPFQTSVKPSEWLPADKNIETFSTQVNALAVLYDLAPKKNQSPIMDKLMARADLNTQP
;
A
#
# COMPACT_ATOMS: atom_id res chain seq x y z
N MET A 1 -50.63 42.55 36.36
CA MET A 1 -51.99 42.05 36.68
C MET A 1 -52.52 41.37 35.42
N ASN A 2 -52.89 40.09 35.37
CA ASN A 2 -52.88 38.97 36.33
C ASN A 2 -52.41 37.70 35.55
N PHE A 3 -51.73 36.68 36.09
CA PHE A 3 -52.20 35.64 37.04
C PHE A 3 -53.59 35.06 36.70
N SER A 4 -53.88 33.77 36.71
CA SER A 4 -53.10 32.52 36.91
C SER A 4 -53.93 31.35 36.32
N PHE A 5 -53.60 30.05 36.29
CA PHE A 5 -52.53 29.21 36.89
C PHE A 5 -52.40 27.96 35.95
N ARG A 6 -52.14 26.66 36.25
CA ARG A 6 -51.79 25.80 37.41
C ARG A 6 -51.26 24.45 36.86
N PHE A 7 -50.32 23.77 37.53
CA PHE A 7 -50.23 22.30 37.53
C PHE A 7 -49.66 21.79 38.87
N GLY A 8 -50.14 20.62 39.32
CA GLY A 8 -49.84 20.05 40.64
C GLY A 8 -48.69 19.03 40.63
N PRO A 9 -48.18 18.63 41.82
CA PRO A 9 -46.89 17.95 41.94
C PRO A 9 -46.98 16.42 42.04
N ASN A 10 -45.86 15.73 41.78
CA ASN A 10 -45.49 14.55 42.58
C ASN A 10 -43.98 14.26 42.60
N LYS A 11 -43.43 14.20 43.82
CA LYS A 11 -42.27 13.40 44.28
C LYS A 11 -41.02 13.33 43.38
N ILE A 12 -40.08 14.25 43.62
CA ILE A 12 -38.65 13.95 43.49
C ILE A 12 -38.25 13.05 44.67
N ILE A 13 -37.85 11.81 44.42
CA ILE A 13 -37.14 10.98 45.40
C ILE A 13 -35.64 11.19 45.15
N ARG A 14 -34.95 11.83 46.11
CA ARG A 14 -33.48 11.89 46.10
C ARG A 14 -32.93 10.51 46.46
N ASN A 15 -32.13 9.91 45.57
CA ASN A 15 -31.31 8.75 45.89
C ASN A 15 -29.84 9.07 45.59
N THR A 16 -29.19 9.76 46.53
CA THR A 16 -27.86 10.35 46.39
C THR A 16 -26.73 9.32 46.60
N SER A 17 -26.56 8.41 45.64
CA SER A 17 -25.44 7.44 45.63
C SER A 17 -24.76 7.23 44.28
N PHE A 18 -25.22 7.84 43.18
CA PHE A 18 -24.77 7.49 41.81
C PHE A 18 -24.00 8.58 41.04
N VAL A 19 -23.75 9.76 41.63
CA VAL A 19 -23.17 10.92 40.91
C VAL A 19 -21.68 11.17 41.25
N GLN A 20 -21.11 10.47 42.24
CA GLN A 20 -19.69 10.62 42.62
C GLN A 20 -18.72 9.60 42.00
N ILE A 21 -19.20 8.64 41.19
CA ILE A 21 -18.35 7.62 40.55
C ILE A 21 -17.92 8.01 39.12
N LEU A 22 -18.68 8.90 38.45
CA LEU A 22 -18.44 9.30 37.05
C LEU A 22 -17.53 10.55 36.88
N PHE A 23 -17.01 11.11 37.97
CA PHE A 23 -16.09 12.28 37.94
C PHE A 23 -14.76 12.02 38.67
N ALA A 24 -14.37 10.75 38.81
CA ALA A 24 -13.11 10.32 39.46
C ALA A 24 -12.13 9.58 38.52
N LEU A 25 -12.41 9.55 37.22
CA LEU A 25 -11.58 8.91 36.18
C LEU A 25 -11.00 9.87 35.13
N ALA A 26 -11.22 11.18 35.30
CA ALA A 26 -10.71 12.23 34.43
C ALA A 26 -9.74 13.13 35.21
N LEU A 27 -8.60 12.59 35.67
CA LEU A 27 -7.38 13.33 36.06
C LEU A 27 -6.18 12.41 36.44
N THR A 28 -5.95 11.32 35.70
CA THR A 28 -4.57 10.86 35.50
C THR A 28 -4.10 11.43 34.17
N ALA A 29 -3.12 12.31 34.19
CA ALA A 29 -2.45 12.72 32.96
C ALA A 29 -1.75 11.47 32.39
N GLU A 30 -2.28 10.91 31.30
CA GLU A 30 -1.55 9.89 30.57
C GLU A 30 -0.21 10.49 30.14
N SER A 31 0.88 9.83 30.51
CA SER A 31 2.21 10.28 30.17
C SER A 31 2.32 10.34 28.65
N PHE A 32 2.67 11.52 28.12
CA PHE A 32 3.23 11.63 26.78
C PHE A 32 4.51 10.80 26.73
N CYS A 33 4.37 9.52 26.37
CA CYS A 33 5.50 8.77 25.84
C CYS A 33 5.85 9.42 24.50
N GLU A 34 6.85 10.31 24.51
CA GLU A 34 7.86 10.20 23.46
C GLU A 34 8.28 8.72 23.45
N ALA A 35 7.85 7.99 22.43
CA ALA A 35 8.10 6.56 22.36
C ALA A 35 9.60 6.34 22.46
N GLU A 36 10.06 5.66 23.52
CA GLU A 36 11.49 5.58 23.84
C GLU A 36 12.26 5.09 22.62
N THR A 37 13.06 5.99 22.02
CA THR A 37 13.94 5.68 20.88
C THR A 37 15.19 4.93 21.34
N SER A 38 15.04 4.10 22.38
CA SER A 38 16.02 3.11 22.80
C SER A 38 16.09 2.05 21.70
N PRO A 39 17.22 1.91 20.99
CA PRO A 39 17.34 1.00 19.85
C PRO A 39 17.54 -0.44 20.35
N THR A 40 16.52 -1.01 21.00
CA THR A 40 16.58 -2.32 21.66
C THR A 40 16.69 -3.50 20.69
N THR A 41 16.52 -3.26 19.38
CA THR A 41 16.78 -4.23 18.30
C THR A 41 17.46 -3.50 17.14
N SER A 42 18.39 -4.15 16.44
CA SER A 42 18.99 -3.60 15.20
C SER A 42 18.14 -3.84 13.94
N ARG A 43 16.96 -4.45 14.06
CA ARG A 43 16.07 -4.79 12.93
C ARG A 43 14.95 -3.78 12.68
N GLY A 44 14.67 -2.87 13.61
CA GLY A 44 13.71 -1.78 13.40
C GLY A 44 13.35 -1.03 14.68
N PRO A 45 12.68 0.13 14.57
CA PRO A 45 12.23 0.78 13.33
C PRO A 45 13.39 1.34 12.48
N ALA A 46 13.21 1.42 11.16
CA ALA A 46 14.10 2.18 10.29
C ALA A 46 13.99 3.67 10.60
N ILE A 47 15.12 4.33 10.87
CA ILE A 47 15.13 5.75 11.23
C ILE A 47 15.41 6.59 9.98
N THR A 48 14.66 7.68 9.79
CA THR A 48 14.83 8.65 8.70
C THR A 48 15.24 10.01 9.27
N PRO A 49 16.34 10.63 8.79
CA PRO A 49 16.78 11.93 9.31
C PRO A 49 15.69 13.01 9.19
N GLY A 50 15.47 13.74 10.28
CA GLY A 50 14.43 14.78 10.37
C GLY A 50 12.98 14.27 10.52
N MET A 51 12.72 12.96 10.37
CA MET A 51 11.38 12.39 10.57
C MET A 51 11.18 11.98 12.03
N ARG A 52 10.24 12.64 12.72
CA ARG A 52 9.80 12.28 14.06
C ARG A 52 8.46 11.56 13.95
N VAL A 53 8.45 10.25 14.17
CA VAL A 53 7.20 9.45 14.16
C VAL A 53 6.61 9.42 15.57
N THR A 54 5.35 9.79 15.70
CA THR A 54 4.61 9.82 16.98
C THR A 54 3.42 8.88 16.93
N LEU A 55 3.32 7.98 17.92
CA LEU A 55 2.16 7.13 18.17
C LEU A 55 1.28 7.78 19.25
N SER A 56 -0.04 7.74 19.04
CA SER A 56 -1.07 8.36 19.89
C SER A 56 -2.38 7.54 19.82
N PRO A 57 -3.33 7.71 20.75
CA PRO A 57 -4.67 7.13 20.63
C PRO A 57 -5.37 7.50 19.31
N GLU A 58 -5.12 8.71 18.79
CA GLU A 58 -5.65 9.23 17.53
C GLU A 58 -5.06 8.50 16.30
N GLY A 59 -3.85 7.94 16.42
CA GLY A 59 -3.16 7.17 15.40
C GLY A 59 -1.65 7.42 15.35
N VAL A 60 -1.04 7.23 14.18
CA VAL A 60 0.41 7.37 13.96
C VAL A 60 0.67 8.49 12.96
N GLN A 61 1.59 9.40 13.27
CA GLN A 61 1.91 10.55 12.42
C GLN A 61 3.42 10.74 12.26
N ALA A 62 3.86 11.17 11.08
CA ALA A 62 5.19 11.70 10.84
C ALA A 62 5.16 13.23 10.93
N GLY A 63 5.98 13.79 11.83
CA GLY A 63 6.28 15.22 11.92
C GLY A 63 7.74 15.52 11.56
N GLY A 64 8.06 16.80 11.38
CA GLY A 64 9.43 17.30 11.11
C GLY A 64 9.95 17.05 9.69
N HIS A 65 9.54 15.96 9.05
CA HIS A 65 9.90 15.66 7.66
C HIS A 65 9.03 16.45 6.68
N THR A 66 9.65 17.04 5.65
CA THR A 66 8.95 17.55 4.46
C THR A 66 9.64 16.94 3.25
N PHE A 67 8.95 16.01 2.57
CA PHE A 67 9.53 15.38 1.40
C PHE A 67 9.70 16.40 0.27
N THR A 68 10.84 16.34 -0.40
CA THR A 68 11.06 17.06 -1.65
C THR A 68 11.57 16.08 -2.70
N ASN A 69 11.04 16.19 -3.92
CA ASN A 69 11.31 15.27 -5.02
C ASN A 69 12.72 15.50 -5.63
N ARG A 70 13.76 15.29 -4.82
CA ARG A 70 15.19 15.43 -5.14
C ARG A 70 15.89 14.06 -5.24
N CYS A 71 15.13 13.03 -5.61
CA CYS A 71 15.58 11.65 -5.64
C CYS A 71 16.38 11.25 -6.88
N GLN A 72 16.37 12.06 -7.95
CA GLN A 72 17.11 11.74 -9.19
C GLN A 72 18.62 11.65 -8.95
N LYS A 73 19.22 10.56 -9.39
CA LYS A 73 20.67 10.35 -9.36
C LYS A 73 21.36 11.09 -10.53
N PRO A 74 22.50 11.78 -10.29
CA PRO A 74 23.40 12.22 -11.36
C PRO A 74 23.88 11.05 -12.25
N THR A 75 23.64 11.16 -13.55
CA THR A 75 24.01 10.16 -14.56
C THR A 75 25.43 10.40 -15.13
N PRO A 76 26.16 9.35 -15.54
CA PRO A 76 25.78 7.93 -15.51
C PRO A 76 25.89 7.32 -14.10
N TRP A 77 25.32 6.12 -13.92
CA TRP A 77 25.68 5.27 -12.78
C TRP A 77 27.15 4.85 -12.89
N GLN A 78 27.88 4.93 -11.79
CA GLN A 78 29.22 4.35 -11.66
C GLN A 78 29.20 2.96 -11.05
N ALA A 79 28.18 2.65 -10.26
CA ALA A 79 27.96 1.36 -9.63
C ALA A 79 27.53 0.29 -10.66
N GLN A 80 27.81 -0.96 -10.31
CA GLN A 80 27.38 -2.13 -11.04
C GLN A 80 26.28 -2.85 -10.23
N TRP A 81 25.34 -3.50 -10.92
CA TRP A 81 24.53 -4.52 -10.27
C TRP A 81 25.44 -5.66 -9.82
N ILE A 82 25.33 -6.08 -8.57
CA ILE A 82 26.14 -7.16 -8.01
C ILE A 82 25.27 -8.26 -7.40
N TRP A 83 25.84 -9.47 -7.34
CA TRP A 83 25.24 -10.61 -6.67
C TRP A 83 26.30 -11.60 -6.16
N GLN A 84 25.85 -12.69 -5.54
CA GLN A 84 26.71 -13.84 -5.30
C GLN A 84 26.99 -14.63 -6.58
N SER A 85 28.11 -15.36 -6.58
CA SER A 85 28.50 -16.23 -7.71
C SER A 85 27.49 -17.35 -7.94
N SER A 86 27.25 -17.72 -9.20
CA SER A 86 26.34 -18.81 -9.60
C SER A 86 26.76 -20.20 -9.13
N PHE A 87 27.97 -20.35 -8.57
CA PHE A 87 28.45 -21.58 -7.93
C PHE A 87 28.06 -21.69 -6.44
N GLN A 88 27.50 -20.63 -5.84
CA GLN A 88 26.97 -20.68 -4.47
C GLN A 88 25.60 -21.37 -4.41
N PRO A 89 25.22 -21.98 -3.28
CA PRO A 89 23.88 -22.52 -3.08
C PRO A 89 22.78 -21.46 -3.27
N LYS A 90 21.60 -21.89 -3.71
CA LYS A 90 20.40 -21.04 -3.64
C LYS A 90 20.09 -20.75 -2.18
N SER A 91 19.85 -19.49 -1.87
CA SER A 91 19.48 -19.00 -0.53
C SER A 91 18.21 -18.15 -0.61
N GLU A 92 17.48 -18.04 0.51
CA GLU A 92 16.30 -17.18 0.59
C GLU A 92 16.64 -15.69 0.79
N MET A 93 17.90 -15.43 1.16
CA MET A 93 18.47 -14.10 1.33
C MET A 93 19.95 -14.11 0.92
N VAL A 94 20.51 -12.98 0.53
CA VAL A 94 21.95 -12.77 0.38
C VAL A 94 22.32 -11.53 1.17
N GLN A 95 23.34 -11.67 2.03
CA GLN A 95 23.92 -10.57 2.78
C GLN A 95 25.06 -9.95 1.96
N PHE A 96 25.15 -8.62 1.96
CA PHE A 96 26.18 -7.83 1.29
C PHE A 96 26.89 -6.95 2.31
N ARG A 97 28.22 -6.81 2.19
CA ARG A 97 29.06 -6.02 3.10
C ARG A 97 30.11 -5.20 2.36
N LYS A 98 30.29 -3.95 2.79
CA LYS A 98 31.40 -3.09 2.42
C LYS A 98 31.87 -2.24 3.59
N GLU A 99 33.13 -2.42 3.98
CA GLU A 99 33.84 -1.53 4.90
C GLU A 99 34.71 -0.53 4.12
N PHE A 100 34.83 0.70 4.65
CA PHE A 100 35.61 1.80 4.08
C PHE A 100 35.98 2.81 5.17
N THR A 101 36.85 3.77 4.87
CA THR A 101 37.33 4.77 5.84
C THR A 101 37.17 6.19 5.30
N LEU A 102 36.53 7.08 6.07
CA LEU A 102 36.42 8.50 5.76
C LEU A 102 37.54 9.29 6.46
N THR A 103 38.21 10.20 5.75
CA THR A 103 39.35 10.98 6.30
C THR A 103 38.95 12.26 7.06
N SER A 104 37.65 12.50 7.18
CA SER A 104 37.01 13.66 7.80
C SER A 104 35.50 13.38 7.90
N GLU A 105 34.79 14.13 8.75
CA GLU A 105 33.34 14.02 8.84
C GLU A 105 32.63 14.31 7.50
N PRO A 106 31.55 13.59 7.15
CA PRO A 106 30.72 13.92 6.01
C PRO A 106 29.87 15.16 6.28
N THR A 107 29.74 16.03 5.27
CA THR A 107 28.84 17.19 5.28
C THR A 107 27.56 16.94 4.49
N GLN A 108 27.60 16.00 3.56
CA GLN A 108 26.43 15.47 2.84
C GLN A 108 26.75 14.05 2.34
N VAL A 109 25.81 13.12 2.46
CA VAL A 109 25.87 11.80 1.84
C VAL A 109 24.56 11.51 1.13
N SER A 110 24.57 11.67 -0.19
CA SER A 110 23.43 11.36 -1.05
C SER A 110 23.59 9.94 -1.59
N ALA A 111 22.67 9.04 -1.25
CA ALA A 111 22.70 7.63 -1.63
C ALA A 111 21.49 7.21 -2.47
N TRP A 112 21.73 6.38 -3.47
CA TRP A 112 20.73 5.79 -4.36
C TRP A 112 20.89 4.27 -4.39
N MET A 113 19.78 3.55 -4.27
CA MET A 113 19.84 2.09 -4.11
C MET A 113 18.63 1.37 -4.70
N SER A 114 18.83 0.14 -5.13
CA SER A 114 17.77 -0.75 -5.62
C SER A 114 18.19 -2.21 -5.43
N ALA A 115 17.21 -3.11 -5.50
CA ALA A 115 17.41 -4.54 -5.45
C ALA A 115 16.37 -5.26 -6.31
N ASP A 116 16.56 -6.57 -6.42
CA ASP A 116 15.58 -7.52 -6.94
C ASP A 116 15.72 -8.82 -6.12
N VAL A 117 14.82 -9.15 -5.19
CA VAL A 117 13.46 -8.59 -5.00
C VAL A 117 13.44 -7.35 -4.08
N ASN A 118 13.58 -7.51 -2.75
CA ASN A 118 13.60 -6.41 -1.78
C ASN A 118 14.92 -6.37 -1.01
N TYR A 119 15.27 -5.20 -0.47
CA TYR A 119 16.41 -5.00 0.43
C TYR A 119 16.02 -4.45 1.81
N LYS A 120 16.83 -4.75 2.81
CA LYS A 120 17.03 -3.96 4.04
C LYS A 120 18.47 -3.44 4.05
N LEU A 121 18.65 -2.13 4.19
CA LEU A 121 19.96 -1.46 4.18
C LEU A 121 20.30 -0.99 5.59
N TYR A 122 21.50 -1.34 6.04
CA TYR A 122 22.05 -0.95 7.33
C TYR A 122 23.36 -0.16 7.15
N VAL A 123 23.60 0.79 8.05
CA VAL A 123 24.84 1.56 8.13
C VAL A 123 25.32 1.49 9.57
N ASN A 124 26.57 1.07 9.79
CA ASN A 124 27.18 0.94 11.13
C ASN A 124 26.28 0.20 12.15
N GLY A 125 25.58 -0.86 11.72
CA GLY A 125 24.67 -1.65 12.55
C GLY A 125 23.22 -1.15 12.65
N GLN A 126 22.92 0.08 12.19
CA GLN A 126 21.59 0.69 12.26
C GLN A 126 20.81 0.47 10.95
N LEU A 127 19.53 0.05 11.02
CA LEU A 127 18.64 0.00 9.86
C LEU A 127 18.27 1.42 9.41
N VAL A 128 18.54 1.75 8.13
CA VAL A 128 18.29 3.09 7.55
C VAL A 128 17.30 3.08 6.39
N SER A 129 16.99 1.92 5.80
CA SER A 129 15.98 1.81 4.73
C SER A 129 15.53 0.38 4.49
N ARG A 130 14.26 0.23 4.12
CA ARG A 130 13.71 -0.90 3.36
C ARG A 130 13.39 -0.43 1.94
N GLY A 131 13.27 -1.32 0.96
CA GLY A 131 12.94 -0.97 -0.44
C GLY A 131 13.23 -2.10 -1.45
N PRO A 132 13.33 -1.81 -2.76
CA PRO A 132 12.91 -0.55 -3.38
C PRO A 132 11.38 -0.40 -3.32
N ALA A 133 10.85 0.77 -3.69
CA ALA A 133 9.41 0.88 -3.97
C ALA A 133 8.98 -0.07 -5.11
N ASP A 134 7.84 -0.78 -4.97
CA ASP A 134 7.41 -1.72 -6.02
C ASP A 134 6.93 -0.99 -7.29
N ILE A 135 7.18 -1.61 -8.43
CA ILE A 135 6.95 -1.05 -9.76
C ILE A 135 5.51 -1.25 -10.29
N GLY A 136 4.74 -2.15 -9.68
CA GLY A 136 3.41 -2.60 -10.13
C GLY A 136 3.44 -3.55 -11.34
N HIS A 137 2.35 -4.29 -11.54
CA HIS A 137 2.11 -5.09 -12.76
C HIS A 137 0.61 -5.19 -13.10
N ASP A 138 0.21 -6.10 -13.99
CA ASP A 138 -1.20 -6.40 -14.29
C ASP A 138 -1.43 -7.92 -14.24
N PHE A 139 -2.62 -8.32 -13.81
CA PHE A 139 -2.97 -9.68 -13.39
C PHE A 139 -2.66 -10.76 -14.45
N VAL A 140 -2.97 -10.48 -15.72
CA VAL A 140 -3.03 -11.52 -16.77
C VAL A 140 -1.64 -11.92 -17.32
N ARG A 141 -0.59 -11.13 -17.12
CA ARG A 141 0.76 -11.44 -17.66
C ARG A 141 1.88 -10.92 -16.74
N PRO A 142 2.88 -11.75 -16.38
CA PRO A 142 4.07 -11.30 -15.66
C PRO A 142 5.02 -10.51 -16.59
N ARG A 143 4.57 -9.32 -16.98
CA ARG A 143 5.40 -8.25 -17.56
C ARG A 143 5.62 -7.22 -16.47
N THR A 144 6.82 -7.21 -15.89
CA THR A 144 7.27 -6.10 -15.05
C THR A 144 7.09 -4.78 -15.81
N GLY A 145 6.60 -3.73 -15.16
CA GLY A 145 6.44 -2.40 -15.75
C GLY A 145 7.65 -1.92 -16.55
N PRO A 146 7.49 -0.96 -17.49
CA PRO A 146 8.50 -0.58 -18.48
C PRO A 146 9.75 0.14 -17.90
N ARG A 147 9.90 0.17 -16.58
CA ARG A 147 10.96 0.81 -15.80
C ARG A 147 11.24 0.01 -14.52
N TRP A 148 12.39 0.21 -13.91
CA TRP A 148 12.66 -0.25 -12.53
C TRP A 148 12.87 0.95 -11.61
N LEU A 149 12.49 0.84 -10.33
CA LEU A 149 12.64 1.92 -9.37
C LEU A 149 13.95 1.80 -8.56
N TYR A 150 14.53 2.95 -8.22
CA TYR A 150 15.57 3.08 -7.21
C TYR A 150 15.18 4.13 -6.18
N ASP A 151 15.48 3.86 -4.91
CA ASP A 151 15.18 4.75 -3.81
C ASP A 151 16.33 5.75 -3.60
N TYR A 152 16.02 6.91 -3.01
CA TYR A 152 16.99 7.88 -2.52
C TYR A 152 16.96 7.94 -0.99
N ARG A 153 18.13 8.03 -0.34
CA ARG A 153 18.28 8.30 1.09
C ARG A 153 19.40 9.30 1.33
N ASP A 154 19.20 10.19 2.29
CA ASP A 154 20.28 10.94 2.93
C ASP A 154 20.88 10.06 4.03
N LEU A 155 22.19 9.80 3.98
CA LEU A 155 22.91 8.97 4.95
C LEU A 155 23.91 9.79 5.80
N THR A 156 23.84 11.12 5.75
CA THR A 156 24.85 12.01 6.35
C THR A 156 25.00 11.78 7.86
N SER A 157 23.90 11.56 8.58
CA SER A 157 23.88 11.33 10.03
C SER A 157 24.25 9.91 10.46
N TYR A 158 24.52 8.99 9.53
CA TYR A 158 24.85 7.59 9.82
C TYR A 158 26.32 7.25 9.56
N LEU A 159 27.06 8.14 8.92
CA LEU A 159 28.49 8.01 8.63
C LEU A 159 29.30 9.05 9.39
N HIS A 160 30.50 8.68 9.80
CA HIS A 160 31.39 9.50 10.63
C HIS A 160 32.85 9.44 10.13
N ALA A 161 33.76 10.26 10.65
CA ALA A 161 35.19 10.10 10.36
C ALA A 161 35.72 8.74 10.86
N GLY A 162 36.72 8.19 10.16
CA GLY A 162 37.25 6.85 10.44
C GLY A 162 36.50 5.74 9.72
N THR A 163 36.55 4.53 10.25
CA THR A 163 36.03 3.32 9.60
C THR A 163 34.52 3.20 9.74
N ASN A 164 33.84 3.00 8.61
CA ASN A 164 32.41 2.79 8.51
C ASN A 164 32.11 1.51 7.72
N VAL A 165 30.93 0.93 7.95
CA VAL A 165 30.43 -0.21 7.19
C VAL A 165 29.02 0.05 6.68
N ILE A 166 28.78 -0.31 5.42
CA ILE A 166 27.44 -0.42 4.84
C ILE A 166 27.17 -1.90 4.61
N THR A 167 25.99 -2.36 5.01
CA THR A 167 25.53 -3.72 4.74
C THR A 167 24.11 -3.75 4.21
N ALA A 168 23.77 -4.78 3.44
CA ALA A 168 22.42 -5.01 2.98
C ALA A 168 22.02 -6.48 3.12
N GLU A 169 20.75 -6.72 3.38
CA GLU A 169 20.09 -8.02 3.23
C GLU A 169 19.17 -7.93 2.01
N VAL A 170 19.37 -8.76 1.00
CA VAL A 170 18.50 -8.81 -0.19
C VAL A 170 17.80 -10.16 -0.29
N PHE A 171 16.48 -10.14 -0.43
CA PHE A 171 15.64 -11.33 -0.47
C PHE A 171 15.42 -11.83 -1.90
N THR A 172 15.47 -13.16 -2.08
CA THR A 172 15.23 -13.84 -3.36
C THR A 172 13.79 -14.29 -3.54
N ASN A 173 13.01 -14.31 -2.46
CA ASN A 173 11.62 -14.73 -2.45
C ASN A 173 10.67 -13.54 -2.64
N ARG A 174 9.61 -13.75 -3.42
CA ARG A 174 8.38 -12.96 -3.31
C ARG A 174 7.62 -13.44 -2.07
N PHE A 175 7.39 -12.56 -1.11
CA PHE A 175 6.71 -12.93 0.14
C PHE A 175 5.23 -12.55 0.17
N VAL A 176 4.88 -11.56 -0.63
CA VAL A 176 3.55 -11.01 -0.83
C VAL A 176 3.34 -10.93 -2.33
N ASP A 177 2.11 -11.06 -2.80
CA ASP A 177 1.82 -11.10 -4.24
C ASP A 177 2.25 -9.83 -4.97
N SER A 178 2.35 -8.71 -4.23
CA SER A 178 2.86 -7.44 -4.74
C SER A 178 4.30 -7.47 -5.24
N ASN A 179 5.16 -8.32 -4.66
CA ASN A 179 6.58 -8.33 -4.96
C ASN A 179 6.86 -8.68 -6.44
N THR A 180 7.29 -7.68 -7.21
CA THR A 180 7.65 -7.83 -8.61
C THR A 180 9.16 -8.13 -8.77
N THR A 181 9.55 -8.85 -9.85
CA THR A 181 10.94 -9.27 -10.10
C THR A 181 11.26 -9.33 -11.60
N ARG A 182 12.50 -9.00 -12.00
CA ARG A 182 13.04 -9.28 -13.34
C ARG A 182 14.04 -10.45 -13.35
N SER A 183 14.78 -10.72 -12.26
CA SER A 183 15.64 -11.90 -12.14
C SER A 183 15.83 -12.49 -10.74
N ASN A 184 15.35 -11.84 -9.66
CA ASN A 184 15.48 -12.23 -8.24
C ASN A 184 16.93 -12.29 -7.71
N ASN A 185 17.90 -11.71 -8.41
CA ASN A 185 19.33 -11.92 -8.14
C ASN A 185 20.16 -10.64 -8.35
N ALA A 186 19.80 -9.51 -7.71
CA ALA A 186 20.61 -8.30 -7.83
C ALA A 186 20.51 -7.30 -6.65
N PHE A 187 21.64 -6.62 -6.40
CA PHE A 187 21.75 -5.45 -5.54
C PHE A 187 22.50 -4.32 -6.27
N LEU A 188 22.06 -3.07 -6.08
CA LEU A 188 22.69 -1.86 -6.59
C LEU A 188 22.69 -0.78 -5.50
N PHE A 189 23.85 -0.21 -5.22
CA PHE A 189 23.98 0.94 -4.32
C PHE A 189 25.09 1.87 -4.81
N GLU A 190 24.83 3.17 -4.84
CA GLU A 190 25.80 4.21 -5.10
C GLU A 190 25.56 5.39 -4.15
N ALA A 191 26.60 5.91 -3.51
CA ALA A 191 26.54 7.08 -2.65
C ALA A 191 27.67 8.05 -2.94
N GLU A 192 27.34 9.33 -2.98
CA GLU A 192 28.28 10.45 -3.12
C GLU A 192 28.47 11.12 -1.75
N VAL A 193 29.68 11.02 -1.21
CA VAL A 193 30.09 11.57 0.10
C VAL A 193 30.86 12.86 -0.12
N GLN A 194 30.36 13.95 0.44
CA GLN A 194 31.03 15.25 0.48
C GLN A 194 31.57 15.52 1.90
N SER A 195 32.75 16.14 2.01
CA SER A 195 33.35 16.60 3.26
C SER A 195 34.04 17.95 3.07
N HIS A 196 34.11 18.77 4.13
CA HIS A 196 34.79 20.06 4.08
C HIS A 196 36.26 19.92 3.64
N GLY A 197 36.62 20.62 2.55
CA GLY A 197 38.00 20.68 2.04
C GLY A 197 38.52 19.37 1.42
N LYS A 198 37.64 18.40 1.10
CA LYS A 198 38.00 17.15 0.42
C LYS A 198 37.35 17.04 -0.97
N PRO A 199 37.94 16.28 -1.90
CA PRO A 199 37.22 15.78 -3.08
C PRO A 199 36.03 14.92 -2.65
N SER A 200 34.98 14.87 -3.48
CA SER A 200 33.86 13.93 -3.30
C SER A 200 34.34 12.48 -3.44
N LEU A 201 33.82 11.59 -2.59
CA LEU A 201 34.08 10.16 -2.60
C LEU A 201 32.83 9.39 -3.04
N THR A 202 32.93 8.60 -4.11
CA THR A 202 31.87 7.67 -4.51
C THR A 202 32.06 6.30 -3.85
N ILE A 203 31.10 5.89 -3.04
CA ILE A 203 30.95 4.50 -2.56
C ILE A 203 29.97 3.80 -3.51
N LYS A 204 30.29 2.61 -4.01
CA LYS A 204 29.47 1.95 -5.04
C LYS A 204 29.54 0.43 -4.99
N THR A 205 28.48 -0.25 -5.44
CA THR A 205 28.48 -1.69 -5.65
C THR A 205 29.38 -2.09 -6.81
N ASP A 206 30.34 -2.94 -6.52
CA ASP A 206 31.31 -3.50 -7.46
C ASP A 206 31.92 -4.80 -6.88
N LYS A 207 32.92 -5.37 -7.56
CA LYS A 207 33.59 -6.62 -7.18
C LYS A 207 34.43 -6.52 -5.88
N THR A 208 34.51 -5.36 -5.25
CA THR A 208 35.19 -5.15 -3.95
C THR A 208 34.26 -5.26 -2.74
N TRP A 209 32.98 -5.59 -2.98
CA TRP A 209 32.02 -6.01 -1.96
C TRP A 209 32.16 -7.49 -1.64
N ARG A 210 31.75 -7.86 -0.42
CA ARG A 210 31.62 -9.24 0.04
C ARG A 210 30.15 -9.64 0.09
N CYS A 211 29.84 -10.89 -0.23
CA CYS A 211 28.52 -11.47 -0.09
C CYS A 211 28.53 -12.86 0.55
N ASN A 212 27.45 -13.14 1.28
CA ASN A 212 27.20 -14.42 1.94
C ASN A 212 25.74 -14.87 1.70
N PRO A 213 25.50 -16.07 1.13
CA PRO A 213 24.16 -16.67 1.12
C PRO A 213 23.66 -16.90 2.56
N ALA A 214 22.41 -16.53 2.83
CA ALA A 214 21.82 -16.62 4.16
C ALA A 214 20.38 -17.13 4.13
N ASP A 215 19.95 -17.71 5.24
CA ASP A 215 18.55 -17.98 5.54
C ASP A 215 18.04 -16.96 6.56
N TRP A 216 16.88 -16.36 6.28
CA TRP A 216 16.25 -15.37 7.14
C TRP A 216 15.36 -16.02 8.22
N LYS A 217 14.97 -17.29 8.04
CA LYS A 217 14.13 -18.07 8.99
C LYS A 217 14.92 -18.52 10.21
N SER A 218 16.23 -18.71 10.05
CA SER A 218 17.18 -18.92 11.12
C SER A 218 17.22 -17.69 12.04
N PRO A 219 16.80 -17.79 13.33
CA PRO A 219 16.75 -16.64 14.23
C PRO A 219 18.14 -16.06 14.45
N SER A 220 18.28 -14.74 14.32
CA SER A 220 19.59 -14.11 14.49
C SER A 220 20.02 -14.08 15.96
N THR A 221 21.06 -14.85 16.29
CA THR A 221 21.85 -14.70 17.52
C THR A 221 22.69 -13.42 17.45
N GLN A 222 23.21 -12.96 18.59
CA GLN A 222 24.08 -11.77 18.63
C GLN A 222 25.34 -11.92 17.77
N GLU A 223 25.96 -13.11 17.76
CA GLU A 223 27.11 -13.42 16.89
C GLU A 223 26.77 -13.30 15.40
N SER A 224 25.59 -13.78 15.00
CA SER A 224 25.10 -13.72 13.61
C SER A 224 24.79 -12.31 13.10
N ARG A 225 24.95 -11.26 13.93
CA ARG A 225 24.84 -9.84 13.54
C ARG A 225 26.16 -9.08 13.54
N ALA A 226 27.27 -9.66 14.02
CA ALA A 226 28.56 -8.98 14.10
C ALA A 226 29.07 -8.45 12.75
N TRP A 227 28.65 -9.07 11.63
CA TRP A 227 28.94 -8.63 10.26
C TRP A 227 28.43 -7.22 9.91
N GLN A 228 27.43 -6.72 10.62
CA GLN A 228 26.88 -5.37 10.46
C GLN A 228 27.76 -4.28 11.09
N SER A 229 28.84 -4.66 11.81
CA SER A 229 29.80 -3.75 12.46
C SER A 229 31.12 -3.64 11.70
N ALA A 230 31.84 -2.54 11.90
CA ALA A 230 33.21 -2.36 11.41
C ALA A 230 34.18 -3.33 12.10
N GLY A 231 35.25 -3.73 11.42
CA GLY A 231 36.26 -4.66 11.94
C GLY A 231 35.85 -6.14 11.97
N PHE A 232 34.68 -6.49 11.44
CA PHE A 232 34.26 -7.88 11.28
C PHE A 232 35.10 -8.61 10.23
N ASN A 233 35.53 -9.84 10.54
CA ASN A 233 36.34 -10.67 9.66
C ASN A 233 35.49 -11.34 8.56
N ASP A 234 35.27 -10.64 7.44
CA ASP A 234 34.58 -11.16 6.25
C ASP A 234 35.48 -11.96 5.28
N SER A 235 36.67 -12.41 5.70
CA SER A 235 37.58 -13.16 4.83
C SER A 235 37.03 -14.50 4.32
N SER A 236 36.05 -15.09 5.02
CA SER A 236 35.30 -16.28 4.59
C SER A 236 34.19 -15.99 3.58
N TRP A 237 33.80 -14.73 3.40
CA TRP A 237 32.72 -14.33 2.49
C TRP A 237 33.23 -14.30 1.04
N SER A 238 32.39 -14.69 0.09
CA SER A 238 32.75 -14.62 -1.33
C SER A 238 32.82 -13.16 -1.80
N PRO A 239 33.73 -12.80 -2.72
CA PRO A 239 33.64 -11.53 -3.43
C PRO A 239 32.38 -11.53 -4.32
N CYS A 240 31.72 -10.38 -4.44
CA CYS A 240 30.56 -10.25 -5.30
C CYS A 240 30.94 -10.32 -6.79
N VAL A 241 30.04 -10.90 -7.60
CA VAL A 241 30.12 -10.87 -9.07
C VAL A 241 29.25 -9.75 -9.61
N ALA A 242 29.63 -9.17 -10.75
CA ALA A 242 28.79 -8.20 -11.47
C ALA A 242 27.72 -8.94 -12.29
N VAL A 243 26.52 -8.36 -12.38
CA VAL A 243 25.35 -8.90 -13.09
C VAL A 243 24.98 -7.98 -14.26
N GLU A 244 24.52 -8.56 -15.37
CA GLU A 244 24.03 -7.80 -16.52
C GLU A 244 22.69 -7.10 -16.22
N SER A 245 22.54 -5.84 -16.62
CA SER A 245 21.42 -5.00 -16.19
C SER A 245 20.09 -5.33 -16.90
N ALA A 246 19.28 -6.21 -16.29
CA ALA A 246 17.89 -6.44 -16.68
C ALA A 246 16.95 -5.27 -16.33
N TRP A 247 17.38 -4.32 -15.49
CA TRP A 247 16.54 -3.31 -14.82
C TRP A 247 16.46 -1.95 -15.52
N THR A 248 17.03 -1.85 -16.71
CA THR A 248 16.95 -0.64 -17.55
C THR A 248 15.51 -0.41 -18.05
N PRO A 249 15.02 0.84 -18.18
CA PRO A 249 15.55 2.06 -17.58
C PRO A 249 15.31 2.11 -16.06
N LEU A 250 16.33 2.55 -15.32
CA LEU A 250 16.23 2.88 -13.90
C LEU A 250 15.66 4.28 -13.72
N VAL A 251 14.61 4.41 -12.92
CA VAL A 251 13.88 5.66 -12.63
C VAL A 251 13.84 5.85 -11.12
N ALA A 252 13.97 7.09 -10.65
CA ALA A 252 13.90 7.35 -9.21
C ALA A 252 12.48 7.12 -8.67
N SER A 253 12.39 6.48 -7.51
CA SER A 253 11.19 6.47 -6.68
C SER A 253 10.91 7.90 -6.21
N GLU A 254 9.68 8.37 -6.39
CA GLU A 254 9.25 9.70 -5.94
C GLU A 254 8.61 9.67 -4.55
N LEU A 255 8.83 8.58 -3.80
CA LEU A 255 8.31 8.44 -2.45
C LEU A 255 9.35 8.86 -1.41
N PRO A 256 8.91 9.47 -0.28
CA PRO A 256 9.72 9.51 0.93
C PRO A 256 10.03 8.10 1.44
N PRO A 257 11.01 7.98 2.36
CA PRO A 257 11.11 6.79 3.21
C PRO A 257 9.77 6.53 3.93
N MET A 258 9.42 5.25 4.09
CA MET A 258 8.30 4.84 4.93
C MET A 258 8.52 5.33 6.37
N MET A 259 7.45 5.73 7.07
CA MET A 259 7.57 5.91 8.51
C MET A 259 7.48 4.56 9.22
N GLU A 260 8.30 4.37 10.23
CA GLU A 260 8.29 3.18 11.09
C GLU A 260 8.25 3.59 12.57
N VAL A 261 7.43 2.89 13.36
CA VAL A 261 7.40 3.05 14.83
C VAL A 261 7.09 1.71 15.49
N ARG A 262 7.64 1.50 16.69
CA ARG A 262 7.33 0.31 17.48
C ARG A 262 5.96 0.44 18.14
N TYR A 263 5.00 -0.35 17.69
CA TYR A 263 3.62 -0.36 18.17
C TYR A 263 3.47 -1.37 19.32
N PRO A 264 2.93 -0.99 20.49
CA PRO A 264 2.73 -1.87 21.62
C PRO A 264 1.43 -2.68 21.49
N TRP A 265 1.45 -3.94 21.93
CA TRP A 265 0.22 -4.68 22.23
C TRP A 265 -0.38 -4.18 23.56
N ARG A 266 -1.68 -4.40 23.75
CA ARG A 266 -2.46 -3.93 24.90
C ARG A 266 -2.92 -5.06 25.82
N ASN A 267 -3.47 -6.12 25.24
CA ASN A 267 -4.14 -7.20 25.98
C ASN A 267 -3.53 -8.57 25.67
N VAL A 268 -3.71 -9.52 26.60
CA VAL A 268 -3.54 -10.97 26.35
C VAL A 268 -4.95 -11.59 26.28
N LEU A 269 -5.29 -12.21 25.16
CA LEU A 269 -6.64 -12.74 24.91
C LEU A 269 -6.82 -14.21 25.30
N LYS A 270 -5.75 -14.99 25.20
CA LYS A 270 -5.76 -16.43 25.45
C LYS A 270 -4.36 -16.92 25.75
N THR A 271 -4.26 -17.87 26.67
CA THR A 271 -3.00 -18.50 27.12
C THR A 271 -3.31 -19.99 27.42
N ASN A 272 -2.35 -20.88 27.22
CA ASN A 272 -2.42 -22.28 27.66
C ASN A 272 -1.74 -22.44 29.04
N ASP A 273 -2.16 -23.44 29.81
CA ASP A 273 -1.63 -23.71 31.16
C ASP A 273 -0.11 -24.00 31.19
N THR A 274 0.47 -24.42 30.06
CA THR A 274 1.90 -24.59 29.82
C THR A 274 2.67 -23.29 29.58
N VAL A 275 2.01 -22.14 29.64
CA VAL A 275 2.58 -20.81 29.38
C VAL A 275 2.31 -19.89 30.58
N LYS A 276 3.35 -19.57 31.35
CA LYS A 276 3.27 -18.58 32.42
C LYS A 276 3.55 -17.18 31.86
N GLN A 277 2.64 -16.23 32.08
CA GLN A 277 2.91 -14.81 31.86
C GLN A 277 3.60 -14.19 33.10
N ASP A 278 4.54 -13.28 32.87
CA ASP A 278 5.16 -12.44 33.91
C ASP A 278 5.37 -11.02 33.35
N GLY A 279 4.47 -10.09 33.73
CA GLY A 279 4.39 -8.77 33.10
C GLY A 279 4.13 -8.87 31.59
N GLN A 280 5.10 -8.44 30.79
CA GLN A 280 5.08 -8.55 29.32
C GLN A 280 5.81 -9.80 28.77
N ARG A 281 6.43 -10.62 29.63
CA ARG A 281 7.15 -11.84 29.24
C ARG A 281 6.25 -13.07 29.32
N PHE A 282 6.60 -14.09 28.54
CA PHE A 282 5.89 -15.38 28.52
C PHE A 282 6.90 -16.52 28.57
N VAL A 283 6.73 -17.45 29.51
CA VAL A 283 7.60 -18.62 29.67
C VAL A 283 6.80 -19.88 29.34
N PHE A 284 7.20 -20.58 28.27
CA PHE A 284 6.69 -21.92 27.97
C PHE A 284 7.43 -22.95 28.83
N SER A 285 6.70 -23.77 29.58
CA SER A 285 7.22 -24.97 30.27
C SER A 285 6.94 -26.26 29.50
N GLY A 286 6.25 -26.17 28.37
CA GLY A 286 5.88 -27.28 27.49
C GLY A 286 5.15 -26.74 26.25
N ASP A 287 4.73 -27.65 25.35
CA ASP A 287 3.96 -27.30 24.15
C ASP A 287 2.70 -26.50 24.51
N GLY A 288 2.41 -25.44 23.75
CA GLY A 288 1.36 -24.50 24.11
C GLY A 288 1.28 -23.27 23.22
N SER A 289 0.45 -22.31 23.62
CA SER A 289 0.28 -21.06 22.90
C SER A 289 -0.26 -19.94 23.77
N PHE A 290 -0.08 -18.71 23.30
CA PHE A 290 -0.80 -17.54 23.80
C PHE A 290 -1.10 -16.57 22.64
N THR A 291 -1.91 -15.53 22.90
CA THR A 291 -2.29 -14.53 21.90
C THR A 291 -2.35 -13.14 22.52
N VAL A 292 -1.57 -12.21 21.97
CA VAL A 292 -1.66 -10.78 22.31
C VAL A 292 -2.55 -10.02 21.32
N GLN A 293 -3.07 -8.86 21.72
CA GLN A 293 -3.95 -7.99 20.94
C GLN A 293 -3.45 -6.55 20.95
N PHE A 294 -3.55 -5.88 19.80
CA PHE A 294 -3.29 -4.46 19.56
C PHE A 294 -4.62 -3.68 19.54
N ASP A 295 -4.60 -2.36 19.76
CA ASP A 295 -5.85 -1.57 19.84
C ASP A 295 -6.59 -1.37 18.51
N ARG A 296 -5.97 -1.72 17.38
CA ARG A 296 -6.56 -1.68 16.02
C ARG A 296 -5.85 -2.67 15.09
N VAL A 297 -6.35 -2.80 13.85
CA VAL A 297 -5.61 -3.47 12.78
C VAL A 297 -4.44 -2.57 12.36
N ILE A 298 -3.23 -3.13 12.38
CA ILE A 298 -1.98 -2.46 12.03
C ILE A 298 -1.24 -3.19 10.88
N PRO A 299 -0.74 -2.47 9.86
CA PRO A 299 0.29 -2.95 8.95
C PRO A 299 1.65 -2.89 9.66
N ALA A 300 2.31 -4.04 9.84
CA ALA A 300 3.55 -4.09 10.60
C ALA A 300 4.45 -5.28 10.26
N TYR A 301 5.73 -5.20 10.68
CA TYR A 301 6.62 -6.35 10.82
C TYR A 301 6.53 -6.88 12.27
N PRO A 302 5.99 -8.09 12.53
CA PRO A 302 6.09 -8.72 13.85
C PRO A 302 7.54 -8.95 14.27
N THR A 303 7.86 -8.57 15.51
CA THR A 303 9.18 -8.78 16.16
C THR A 303 9.06 -9.67 17.40
N LEU A 304 10.08 -10.51 17.62
CA LEU A 304 10.23 -11.30 18.85
C LEU A 304 11.67 -11.25 19.36
N LYS A 305 11.81 -11.25 20.69
CA LYS A 305 13.04 -11.63 21.39
C LYS A 305 12.76 -12.85 22.24
N VAL A 306 13.53 -13.91 22.01
CA VAL A 306 13.34 -15.23 22.64
C VAL A 306 14.67 -15.73 23.19
N ASN A 307 14.61 -16.44 24.31
CA ASN A 307 15.77 -16.97 25.01
C ASN A 307 15.53 -18.45 25.36
N GLY A 308 16.49 -19.31 25.00
CA GLY A 308 16.42 -20.75 25.24
C GLY A 308 15.53 -21.50 24.24
N GLY A 309 15.07 -22.69 24.65
CA GLY A 309 14.19 -23.54 23.84
C GLY A 309 14.84 -24.26 22.66
N SER A 310 16.16 -24.49 22.68
CA SER A 310 16.89 -25.12 21.58
C SER A 310 16.23 -26.41 21.11
N GLY A 311 15.98 -26.51 19.81
CA GLY A 311 15.27 -27.63 19.18
C GLY A 311 13.74 -27.50 19.17
N ALA A 312 13.12 -26.56 19.87
CA ALA A 312 11.69 -26.28 19.75
C ALA A 312 11.36 -25.54 18.44
N THR A 313 10.09 -25.60 18.03
CA THR A 313 9.55 -24.85 16.90
C THR A 313 8.61 -23.76 17.42
N LEU A 314 8.86 -22.51 17.08
CA LEU A 314 8.03 -21.36 17.45
C LEU A 314 7.29 -20.84 16.21
N LYS A 315 5.95 -20.88 16.24
CA LYS A 315 5.10 -20.33 15.18
C LYS A 315 4.60 -18.95 15.56
N ILE A 316 4.58 -18.07 14.58
CA ILE A 316 4.03 -16.72 14.67
C ILE A 316 2.82 -16.68 13.73
N VAL A 317 1.65 -16.37 14.28
CA VAL A 317 0.36 -16.43 13.59
C VAL A 317 -0.33 -15.08 13.76
N PRO A 318 -0.15 -14.13 12.83
CA PRO A 318 -0.88 -12.86 12.83
C PRO A 318 -2.31 -13.07 12.32
N GLY A 319 -3.18 -12.11 12.63
CA GLY A 319 -4.53 -12.04 12.09
C GLY A 319 -5.25 -10.75 12.47
N GLU A 320 -6.16 -10.27 11.62
CA GLU A 320 -6.94 -9.05 11.86
C GLU A 320 -8.08 -9.27 12.87
N ARG A 321 -8.47 -10.54 13.08
CA ARG A 321 -9.51 -10.98 14.02
C ARG A 321 -9.08 -12.28 14.72
N LEU A 322 -9.57 -12.53 15.94
CA LEU A 322 -9.22 -13.75 16.69
C LEU A 322 -9.70 -15.01 15.94
N GLY A 323 -8.74 -15.88 15.58
CA GLY A 323 -9.01 -17.13 14.84
C GLY A 323 -8.82 -17.02 13.33
N GLN A 324 -8.83 -15.81 12.76
CA GLN A 324 -8.28 -15.55 11.43
C GLN A 324 -6.77 -15.84 11.45
N LYS A 325 -6.22 -16.21 10.29
CA LYS A 325 -4.77 -16.38 10.10
C LYS A 325 -4.38 -15.70 8.80
N THR A 326 -3.34 -14.88 8.87
CA THR A 326 -2.65 -14.31 7.70
C THR A 326 -1.36 -15.11 7.47
N ARG A 327 -0.23 -14.44 7.20
CA ARG A 327 1.02 -15.07 6.78
C ARG A 327 1.77 -15.67 7.98
N THR A 328 1.38 -16.90 8.32
CA THR A 328 1.96 -17.67 9.43
C THR A 328 3.42 -18.05 9.12
N LEU A 329 4.33 -17.73 10.04
CA LEU A 329 5.74 -18.16 9.98
C LEU A 329 6.07 -19.17 11.07
N SER A 330 7.12 -19.97 10.84
CA SER A 330 7.62 -20.98 11.78
C SER A 330 9.14 -20.89 11.85
N LEU A 331 9.66 -20.77 13.06
CA LEU A 331 11.08 -20.64 13.38
C LEU A 331 11.55 -21.90 14.12
N LYS A 332 12.78 -22.32 13.86
CA LYS A 332 13.47 -23.33 14.68
C LYS A 332 14.35 -22.58 15.68
N LEU A 333 14.14 -22.82 16.98
CA LEU A 333 14.94 -22.16 18.02
C LEU A 333 16.29 -22.87 18.19
N GLY A 334 17.35 -22.09 18.30
CA GLY A 334 18.67 -22.49 18.75
C GLY A 334 18.88 -22.19 20.24
N GLU A 335 20.13 -22.05 20.65
CA GLU A 335 20.51 -21.73 22.03
C GLU A 335 20.61 -20.22 22.31
N GLY A 336 20.47 -19.85 23.58
CA GLY A 336 20.64 -18.47 24.05
C GLY A 336 19.60 -17.48 23.50
N ILE A 337 19.98 -16.20 23.54
CA ILE A 337 19.14 -15.08 23.11
C ILE A 337 19.17 -14.96 21.58
N GLN A 338 17.97 -14.96 21.00
CA GLN A 338 17.69 -14.87 19.59
C GLN A 338 16.68 -13.74 19.35
N GLU A 339 16.87 -12.98 18.29
CA GLU A 339 15.95 -11.93 17.87
C GLU A 339 15.50 -12.14 16.43
N PHE A 340 14.20 -11.98 16.21
CA PHE A 340 13.55 -12.16 14.91
C PHE A 340 12.65 -10.97 14.57
N GLU A 341 12.56 -10.69 13.27
CA GLU A 341 11.59 -9.79 12.66
C GLU A 341 11.15 -10.45 11.35
N TYR A 342 9.87 -10.35 10.99
CA TYR A 342 9.39 -10.75 9.67
C TYR A 342 10.21 -10.08 8.54
N PRO A 343 10.46 -10.78 7.42
CA PRO A 343 11.10 -10.16 6.24
C PRO A 343 10.16 -9.25 5.45
N TYR A 344 8.84 -9.36 5.64
CA TYR A 344 7.78 -8.60 4.98
C TYR A 344 6.76 -8.06 6.01
N MET A 345 5.94 -7.10 5.58
CA MET A 345 4.84 -6.56 6.37
C MET A 345 3.60 -7.46 6.28
N ASP A 346 2.87 -7.64 7.38
CA ASP A 346 1.57 -8.32 7.42
C ASP A 346 0.52 -7.44 8.15
N SER A 347 -0.76 -7.70 7.94
CA SER A 347 -1.88 -6.96 8.59
C SER A 347 -2.45 -7.76 9.76
N PHE A 348 -2.52 -7.16 10.95
CA PHE A 348 -3.07 -7.84 12.13
C PHE A 348 -3.58 -6.89 13.22
N SER A 349 -4.54 -7.36 14.03
CA SER A 349 -4.87 -6.81 15.35
C SER A 349 -4.58 -7.80 16.49
N VAL A 350 -4.32 -9.07 16.17
CA VAL A 350 -3.91 -10.12 17.11
C VAL A 350 -2.67 -10.84 16.61
N LEU A 351 -1.80 -11.22 17.54
CA LEU A 351 -0.60 -12.01 17.26
C LEU A 351 -0.58 -13.23 18.18
N ARG A 352 -0.81 -14.41 17.61
CA ARG A 352 -0.74 -15.70 18.31
C ARG A 352 0.67 -16.26 18.20
N ILE A 353 1.25 -16.63 19.33
CA ILE A 353 2.53 -17.33 19.43
C ILE A 353 2.25 -18.75 19.90
N GLU A 354 2.81 -19.75 19.22
CA GLU A 354 2.57 -21.18 19.45
C GLU A 354 3.89 -21.94 19.42
N ALA A 355 4.23 -22.62 20.51
CA ALA A 355 5.47 -23.40 20.63
C ALA A 355 5.17 -24.90 20.63
N THR A 356 5.94 -25.67 19.85
CA THR A 356 5.85 -27.14 19.81
C THR A 356 7.22 -27.82 19.86
N ASN A 357 7.27 -29.04 20.41
CA ASN A 357 8.51 -29.77 20.73
C ASN A 357 9.34 -29.08 21.82
N VAL A 358 8.68 -28.54 22.86
CA VAL A 358 9.31 -27.80 23.96
C VAL A 358 9.92 -28.77 24.97
N THR A 359 11.21 -29.06 24.82
CA THR A 359 11.99 -29.94 25.72
C THR A 359 12.74 -29.18 26.82
N SER A 360 12.87 -27.86 26.68
CA SER A 360 13.47 -26.94 27.65
C SER A 360 12.71 -25.61 27.63
N PRO A 361 12.75 -24.80 28.70
CA PRO A 361 11.97 -23.57 28.77
C PRO A 361 12.29 -22.58 27.65
N ILE A 362 11.24 -21.95 27.11
CA ILE A 362 11.33 -20.83 26.16
C ILE A 362 10.89 -19.57 26.91
N GLU A 363 11.78 -18.59 27.10
CA GLU A 363 11.41 -17.25 27.57
C GLU A 363 11.22 -16.33 26.37
N ILE A 364 9.97 -15.94 26.08
CA ILE A 364 9.67 -14.79 25.23
C ILE A 364 9.91 -13.53 26.07
N GLN A 365 11.03 -12.86 25.80
CA GLN A 365 11.47 -11.64 26.47
C GLN A 365 10.79 -10.39 25.91
N ASP A 366 10.46 -10.41 24.62
CA ASP A 366 9.87 -9.27 23.91
C ASP A 366 8.91 -9.74 22.81
N ILE A 367 7.82 -8.98 22.63
CA ILE A 367 6.89 -9.09 21.52
C ILE A 367 6.58 -7.68 21.05
N GLY A 368 6.69 -7.44 19.75
CA GLY A 368 6.38 -6.14 19.18
C GLY A 368 5.87 -6.23 17.75
N ALA A 369 5.48 -5.07 17.25
CA ALA A 369 5.15 -4.84 15.86
C ALA A 369 5.85 -3.55 15.43
N VAL A 370 6.71 -3.60 14.42
CA VAL A 370 7.21 -2.39 13.77
C VAL A 370 6.14 -1.97 12.77
N PHE A 371 5.24 -1.09 13.20
CA PHE A 371 4.23 -0.48 12.33
C PHE A 371 4.92 0.28 11.21
N THR A 372 4.39 0.18 9.99
CA THR A 372 4.89 0.94 8.84
C THR A 372 3.75 1.46 7.99
N SER A 373 3.90 2.65 7.42
CA SER A 373 3.01 3.23 6.39
C SER A 373 3.74 4.36 5.66
N TYR A 374 3.16 4.87 4.58
CA TYR A 374 3.58 6.13 3.99
C TYR A 374 3.56 7.24 5.06
N PRO A 375 4.58 8.12 5.15
CA PRO A 375 4.64 9.15 6.18
C PRO A 375 3.54 10.19 5.98
N VAL A 376 2.55 10.20 6.88
CA VAL A 376 1.43 11.15 6.88
C VAL A 376 1.43 12.01 8.15
N THR A 377 1.01 13.27 8.01
CA THR A 377 0.57 14.12 9.13
C THR A 377 -0.94 14.32 9.00
N TYR A 378 -1.68 14.36 10.10
CA TYR A 378 -3.13 14.57 10.07
C TYR A 378 -3.45 16.06 9.87
N LYS A 379 -3.30 16.54 8.63
CA LYS A 379 -3.52 17.94 8.25
C LYS A 379 -5.01 18.33 8.24
N GLY A 380 -5.91 17.36 8.02
CA GLY A 380 -7.35 17.56 8.01
C GLY A 380 -8.08 16.98 9.23
N SER A 381 -9.26 17.53 9.52
CA SER A 381 -10.09 17.20 10.67
C SER A 381 -11.59 17.30 10.34
N PHE A 382 -12.41 16.38 10.86
CA PHE A 382 -13.86 16.49 10.84
C PHE A 382 -14.46 16.05 12.18
N GLU A 383 -15.42 16.83 12.67
CA GLU A 383 -16.30 16.49 13.79
C GLU A 383 -17.69 17.05 13.50
N CYS A 384 -18.72 16.48 14.12
CA CYS A 384 -20.07 17.03 14.09
C CYS A 384 -20.88 16.59 15.33
N SER A 385 -22.11 17.07 15.45
CA SER A 385 -23.02 16.69 16.55
C SER A 385 -23.44 15.21 16.54
N ASP A 386 -23.11 14.46 15.49
CA ASP A 386 -23.27 13.02 15.41
C ASP A 386 -21.94 12.31 15.76
N PRO A 387 -21.87 11.56 16.88
CA PRO A 387 -20.65 10.88 17.30
C PRO A 387 -20.34 9.63 16.46
N GLU A 388 -21.31 9.05 15.74
CA GLU A 388 -21.09 7.93 14.83
C GLU A 388 -20.43 8.41 13.54
N LEU A 389 -20.89 9.54 12.95
CA LEU A 389 -20.23 10.16 11.80
C LEU A 389 -18.80 10.63 12.14
N THR A 390 -18.62 11.17 13.35
CA THR A 390 -17.28 11.56 13.84
C THR A 390 -16.37 10.34 14.05
N ARG A 391 -16.91 9.20 14.51
CA ARG A 391 -16.15 7.94 14.61
C ARG A 391 -15.82 7.36 13.23
N LEU A 392 -16.78 7.42 12.29
CA LEU A 392 -16.60 6.96 10.91
C LEU A 392 -15.44 7.69 10.23
N TRP A 393 -15.38 9.03 10.34
CA TRP A 393 -14.27 9.79 9.78
C TRP A 393 -12.90 9.38 10.35
N ASN A 394 -12.81 9.14 11.67
CA ASN A 394 -11.57 8.66 12.29
C ASN A 394 -11.20 7.23 11.80
N ALA A 395 -12.19 6.36 11.58
CA ALA A 395 -11.98 5.01 11.04
C ALA A 395 -11.53 5.04 9.56
N THR A 396 -12.18 5.85 8.72
CA THR A 396 -11.79 6.06 7.31
C THR A 396 -10.39 6.67 7.19
N ARG A 397 -10.05 7.67 8.02
CA ARG A 397 -8.69 8.22 8.11
C ARG A 397 -7.67 7.12 8.43
N TRP A 398 -7.96 6.27 9.42
CA TRP A 398 -7.06 5.17 9.77
C TRP A 398 -6.93 4.15 8.63
N LEU A 399 -8.05 3.76 8.00
CA LEU A 399 -8.09 2.81 6.88
C LEU A 399 -7.21 3.29 5.71
N ASN A 400 -7.40 4.53 5.27
CA ASN A 400 -6.63 5.13 4.18
C ASN A 400 -5.12 5.12 4.50
N GLN A 401 -4.73 5.54 5.70
CA GLN A 401 -3.33 5.50 6.14
C GLN A 401 -2.71 4.10 6.06
N ILE A 402 -3.44 3.05 6.44
CA ILE A 402 -2.93 1.67 6.42
C ILE A 402 -2.97 1.01 5.04
N CYS A 403 -3.54 1.68 4.04
CA CYS A 403 -3.44 1.30 2.63
C CYS A 403 -2.33 2.06 1.88
N MET A 404 -1.92 3.24 2.34
CA MET A 404 -0.82 4.00 1.73
C MET A 404 0.57 3.39 2.04
N HIS A 405 1.19 2.69 1.08
CA HIS A 405 2.53 2.11 1.20
C HIS A 405 3.46 2.53 0.03
N THR A 406 4.16 1.60 -0.64
CA THR A 406 4.97 1.93 -1.83
C THR A 406 4.14 2.04 -3.12
N LEU A 407 2.88 1.59 -3.03
CA LEU A 407 1.70 1.88 -3.82
C LEU A 407 0.56 2.12 -2.80
N HIS A 408 -0.56 2.69 -3.23
CA HIS A 408 -1.85 2.46 -2.57
C HIS A 408 -2.19 0.97 -2.57
N LEU A 409 -3.02 0.49 -1.63
CA LEU A 409 -3.33 -0.94 -1.47
C LEU A 409 -4.84 -1.14 -1.30
N ASP A 410 -5.36 -2.17 -1.96
CA ASP A 410 -6.73 -2.65 -1.74
C ASP A 410 -6.95 -3.02 -0.25
N SER A 411 -5.93 -3.62 0.37
CA SER A 411 -5.82 -3.79 1.81
C SER A 411 -4.37 -4.14 2.20
N PRO A 412 -3.90 -3.78 3.42
CA PRO A 412 -2.61 -4.24 3.93
C PRO A 412 -2.55 -5.76 4.19
N ASN A 413 -3.70 -6.46 4.16
CA ASN A 413 -3.74 -7.92 4.24
C ASN A 413 -3.49 -8.56 2.88
N HIS A 414 -4.26 -8.23 1.85
CA HIS A 414 -4.12 -8.83 0.51
C HIS A 414 -2.84 -8.33 -0.19
N GLN A 415 -2.65 -7.01 -0.23
CA GLN A 415 -1.49 -6.31 -0.83
C GLN A 415 -1.35 -6.53 -2.34
N GLU A 416 -2.42 -6.29 -3.13
CA GLU A 416 -2.38 -6.56 -4.57
C GLU A 416 -1.58 -5.50 -5.38
N PRO A 417 -0.66 -5.90 -6.29
CA PRO A 417 0.18 -4.97 -7.10
C PRO A 417 -0.47 -4.47 -8.39
N VAL A 418 -1.68 -4.93 -8.69
CA VAL A 418 -2.32 -4.69 -9.97
C VAL A 418 -2.78 -3.24 -10.08
N ALA A 419 -3.24 -2.83 -11.26
CA ALA A 419 -3.76 -1.49 -11.48
C ALA A 419 -5.16 -1.28 -10.84
N CYS A 420 -5.27 -1.34 -9.51
CA CYS A 420 -6.45 -1.04 -8.69
C CYS A 420 -6.81 0.46 -8.68
N ALA A 421 -6.82 1.08 -9.85
CA ALA A 421 -7.01 2.51 -10.03
C ALA A 421 -8.45 3.00 -9.76
N GLY A 422 -9.39 2.08 -9.47
CA GLY A 422 -10.68 2.43 -8.89
C GLY A 422 -10.57 2.73 -7.40
N ASP A 423 -9.90 1.85 -6.67
CA ASP A 423 -9.62 1.96 -5.24
C ASP A 423 -8.70 3.16 -4.98
N TYR A 424 -7.57 3.24 -5.71
CA TYR A 424 -6.57 4.31 -5.56
C TYR A 424 -7.13 5.71 -5.86
N LEU A 425 -8.18 5.81 -6.69
CA LEU A 425 -8.91 7.06 -6.94
C LEU A 425 -9.64 7.54 -5.69
N ILE A 426 -10.31 6.63 -4.98
CA ILE A 426 -11.05 6.95 -3.74
C ILE A 426 -10.05 7.26 -2.63
N GLU A 427 -9.05 6.40 -2.41
CA GLU A 427 -7.97 6.63 -1.44
C GLU A 427 -7.28 7.98 -1.66
N SER A 428 -6.95 8.33 -2.91
CA SER A 428 -6.34 9.63 -3.24
C SER A 428 -7.23 10.81 -2.89
N ILE A 429 -8.54 10.73 -3.19
CA ILE A 429 -9.49 11.81 -2.89
C ILE A 429 -9.65 11.99 -1.38
N GLU A 430 -9.79 10.90 -0.62
CA GLU A 430 -9.84 10.94 0.83
C GLU A 430 -8.54 11.48 1.45
N ASN A 431 -7.38 11.04 0.95
CA ASN A 431 -6.05 11.52 1.35
C ASN A 431 -5.96 13.05 1.23
N TYR A 432 -6.50 13.65 0.16
CA TYR A 432 -6.52 15.11 0.00
C TYR A 432 -7.32 15.85 1.10
N TYR A 433 -8.24 15.18 1.79
CA TYR A 433 -8.99 15.71 2.94
C TYR A 433 -8.41 15.29 4.31
N THR A 434 -7.57 14.26 4.41
CA THR A 434 -7.01 13.77 5.68
C THR A 434 -5.55 14.17 5.90
N PHE A 435 -4.70 14.01 4.89
CA PHE A 435 -3.25 14.16 4.98
C PHE A 435 -2.70 15.18 3.99
N GLY A 436 -3.26 15.24 2.78
CA GLY A 436 -2.80 16.12 1.70
C GLY A 436 -1.43 15.75 1.15
N GLU A 437 -1.19 14.46 0.90
CA GLU A 437 0.10 13.94 0.42
C GLU A 437 0.04 13.53 -1.07
N PRO A 438 0.67 14.28 -2.00
CA PRO A 438 0.46 14.08 -3.43
C PRO A 438 1.33 12.97 -4.04
N TRP A 439 2.44 12.58 -3.41
CA TRP A 439 3.53 11.87 -4.09
C TRP A 439 3.23 10.39 -4.38
N LEU A 440 2.46 9.71 -3.54
CA LEU A 440 2.06 8.32 -3.77
C LEU A 440 1.16 8.22 -5.02
N ALA A 441 0.11 9.04 -5.07
CA ALA A 441 -0.79 9.14 -6.22
C ALA A 441 -0.03 9.51 -7.50
N ARG A 442 0.90 10.48 -7.42
CA ARG A 442 1.78 10.88 -8.53
C ARG A 442 2.59 9.71 -9.08
N GLN A 443 3.16 8.88 -8.21
CA GLN A 443 3.96 7.73 -8.63
C GLN A 443 3.09 6.63 -9.24
N ASP A 444 1.98 6.27 -8.60
CA ASP A 444 1.08 5.19 -9.04
C ASP A 444 0.42 5.53 -10.39
N LEU A 445 0.00 6.79 -10.60
CA LEU A 445 -0.45 7.27 -11.91
C LEU A 445 0.55 6.97 -13.03
N ARG A 446 1.86 7.12 -12.77
CA ARG A 446 2.92 6.81 -13.73
C ARG A 446 3.20 5.31 -13.85
N LYS A 447 3.04 4.51 -12.77
CA LYS A 447 3.16 3.04 -12.85
C LYS A 447 2.07 2.50 -13.77
N ILE A 448 0.82 2.86 -13.48
CA ILE A 448 -0.37 2.41 -14.21
C ILE A 448 -0.31 2.88 -15.67
N GLY A 449 0.05 4.15 -15.94
CA GLY A 449 0.26 4.62 -17.31
C GLY A 449 1.29 3.80 -18.10
N GLY A 450 2.43 3.46 -17.46
CA GLY A 450 3.45 2.58 -18.04
C GLY A 450 2.94 1.15 -18.31
N ILE A 451 2.18 0.58 -17.39
CA ILE A 451 1.56 -0.75 -17.51
C ILE A 451 0.52 -0.77 -18.64
N LEU A 452 -0.39 0.22 -18.69
CA LEU A 452 -1.38 0.39 -19.75
C LEU A 452 -0.72 0.42 -21.14
N ARG A 453 0.35 1.21 -21.30
CA ARG A 453 1.11 1.29 -22.54
C ARG A 453 1.82 -0.01 -22.91
N GLN A 454 2.38 -0.73 -21.94
CA GLN A 454 3.04 -2.03 -22.13
C GLN A 454 2.07 -3.17 -22.54
N LEU A 455 0.77 -2.95 -22.32
CA LEU A 455 -0.34 -3.85 -22.64
C LEU A 455 -1.18 -3.36 -23.84
N GLU A 456 -0.72 -2.36 -24.59
CA GLU A 456 -1.45 -1.76 -25.72
C GLU A 456 -2.85 -1.25 -25.34
N TYR A 457 -3.03 -0.81 -24.08
CA TYR A 457 -4.29 -0.39 -23.47
C TYR A 457 -5.37 -1.49 -23.42
N LYS A 458 -4.95 -2.77 -23.43
CA LYS A 458 -5.79 -3.97 -23.31
C LYS A 458 -5.48 -4.70 -21.99
N ASN A 459 -5.47 -3.96 -20.89
CA ASN A 459 -5.23 -4.49 -19.55
C ASN A 459 -6.43 -5.26 -18.99
N PHE A 460 -6.22 -6.03 -17.92
CA PHE A 460 -7.26 -6.85 -17.29
C PHE A 460 -8.43 -6.02 -16.76
N HIS A 461 -8.12 -5.01 -15.95
CA HIS A 461 -9.08 -4.11 -15.31
C HIS A 461 -9.59 -3.04 -16.29
N THR A 462 -10.55 -3.38 -17.16
CA THR A 462 -11.07 -2.44 -18.16
C THR A 462 -11.65 -1.19 -17.50
N SER A 463 -12.65 -1.29 -16.61
CA SER A 463 -13.26 -0.10 -15.98
C SER A 463 -12.24 0.77 -15.23
N TYR A 464 -11.31 0.16 -14.47
CA TYR A 464 -10.31 0.89 -13.69
C TYR A 464 -9.32 1.66 -14.57
N SER A 465 -9.05 1.23 -15.81
CA SER A 465 -8.24 2.04 -16.74
C SER A 465 -8.85 3.41 -17.01
N LEU A 466 -10.19 3.53 -16.98
CA LEU A 466 -10.90 4.81 -17.09
C LEU A 466 -10.98 5.56 -15.75
N LEU A 467 -10.94 4.85 -14.62
CA LEU A 467 -10.83 5.45 -13.28
C LEU A 467 -9.41 6.03 -13.03
N TRP A 468 -8.36 5.43 -13.59
CA TRP A 468 -7.00 6.01 -13.64
C TRP A 468 -6.97 7.39 -14.30
N LEU A 469 -7.74 7.61 -15.37
CA LEU A 469 -7.88 8.94 -15.97
C LEU A 469 -8.65 9.92 -15.05
N GLN A 470 -9.67 9.45 -14.33
CA GLN A 470 -10.34 10.26 -13.31
C GLN A 470 -9.40 10.59 -12.14
N MET A 471 -8.51 9.66 -11.75
CA MET A 471 -7.46 9.84 -10.75
C MET A 471 -6.44 10.89 -11.21
N LEU A 472 -6.03 10.86 -12.49
CA LEU A 472 -5.13 11.86 -13.07
C LEU A 472 -5.75 13.26 -13.04
N MET A 473 -7.06 13.37 -13.29
CA MET A 473 -7.77 14.65 -13.20
C MET A 473 -8.01 15.10 -11.76
N ALA A 474 -8.36 14.22 -10.83
CA ALA A 474 -8.48 14.54 -9.41
C ALA A 474 -7.13 14.99 -8.81
N TYR A 475 -6.04 14.31 -9.18
CA TYR A 475 -4.68 14.69 -8.83
C TYR A 475 -4.31 16.07 -9.41
N TYR A 476 -4.65 16.35 -10.67
CA TYR A 476 -4.41 17.66 -11.28
C TYR A 476 -5.28 18.77 -10.63
N ASP A 477 -6.54 18.48 -10.30
CA ASP A 477 -7.44 19.40 -9.60
C ASP A 477 -6.94 19.75 -8.19
N TYR A 478 -6.27 18.82 -7.51
CA TYR A 478 -5.67 19.04 -6.19
C TYR A 478 -4.31 19.76 -6.25
N THR A 479 -3.44 19.38 -7.18
CA THR A 479 -2.01 19.81 -7.19
C THR A 479 -1.66 20.90 -8.19
N GLY A 480 -2.43 21.06 -9.27
CA GLY A 480 -2.07 21.88 -10.42
C GLY A 480 -0.89 21.36 -11.25
N ASP A 481 -0.40 20.12 -11.04
CA ASP A 481 0.76 19.56 -11.75
C ASP A 481 0.44 19.24 -13.23
N ILE A 482 0.51 20.29 -14.06
CA ILE A 482 0.40 20.21 -15.51
C ILE A 482 1.60 19.50 -16.17
N ALA A 483 2.72 19.30 -15.46
CA ALA A 483 3.85 18.57 -16.01
C ALA A 483 3.52 17.06 -16.07
N LEU A 484 2.91 16.50 -15.02
CA LEU A 484 2.42 15.12 -15.05
C LEU A 484 1.32 14.93 -16.10
N VAL A 485 0.38 15.87 -16.22
CA VAL A 485 -0.68 15.80 -17.25
C VAL A 485 -0.10 15.80 -18.67
N LYS A 486 0.98 16.56 -18.91
CA LYS A 486 1.69 16.56 -20.20
C LYS A 486 2.49 15.28 -20.44
N GLU A 487 3.07 14.70 -19.38
CA GLU A 487 3.80 13.44 -19.44
C GLU A 487 2.90 12.25 -19.81
N LEU A 488 1.73 12.14 -19.18
CA LEU A 488 0.82 10.99 -19.33
C LEU A 488 -0.26 11.18 -20.42
N ALA A 489 -0.28 12.32 -21.12
CA ALA A 489 -1.19 12.57 -22.23
C ALA A 489 -1.13 11.51 -23.36
N PRO A 490 0.04 10.97 -23.78
CA PRO A 490 0.09 9.91 -24.78
C PRO A 490 -0.64 8.63 -24.35
N GLU A 491 -0.52 8.26 -23.07
CA GLU A 491 -1.17 7.10 -22.45
C GLU A 491 -2.69 7.31 -22.36
N VAL A 492 -3.14 8.51 -21.97
CA VAL A 492 -4.56 8.91 -22.00
C VAL A 492 -5.12 8.82 -23.41
N HIS A 493 -4.38 9.32 -24.40
CA HIS A 493 -4.84 9.32 -25.79
C HIS A 493 -4.92 7.91 -26.37
N GLY A 494 -3.90 7.07 -26.14
CA GLY A 494 -3.92 5.66 -26.55
C GLY A 494 -5.05 4.86 -25.91
N LEU A 495 -5.33 5.10 -24.63
CA LEU A 495 -6.46 4.47 -23.92
C LEU A 495 -7.81 4.81 -24.58
N LEU A 496 -8.11 6.10 -24.78
CA LEU A 496 -9.40 6.52 -25.34
C LEU A 496 -9.56 6.13 -26.82
N ASP A 497 -8.45 6.03 -27.56
CA ASP A 497 -8.44 5.54 -28.94
C ASP A 497 -8.69 4.01 -28.98
N THR A 498 -8.13 3.22 -28.05
CA THR A 498 -8.47 1.79 -27.90
C THR A 498 -9.95 1.62 -27.51
N TYR A 499 -10.47 2.38 -26.55
CA TYR A 499 -11.91 2.33 -26.20
C TYR A 499 -12.83 2.77 -27.35
N ALA A 500 -12.39 3.69 -28.21
CA ALA A 500 -13.14 4.03 -29.41
C ALA A 500 -13.29 2.83 -30.37
N SER A 501 -12.33 1.89 -30.38
CA SER A 501 -12.43 0.64 -31.15
C SER A 501 -13.43 -0.37 -30.55
N TRP A 502 -13.76 -0.27 -29.27
CA TRP A 502 -14.72 -1.16 -28.59
C TRP A 502 -16.18 -0.70 -28.73
N ARG A 503 -16.43 0.40 -29.46
CA ARG A 503 -17.77 0.89 -29.79
C ARG A 503 -18.43 -0.01 -30.82
N GLY A 504 -19.46 -0.75 -30.41
CA GLY A 504 -20.24 -1.60 -31.30
C GLY A 504 -21.16 -0.82 -32.26
N LYS A 505 -21.91 -1.55 -33.10
CA LYS A 505 -22.83 -0.95 -34.11
C LYS A 505 -23.93 -0.07 -33.51
N ASN A 506 -24.26 -0.28 -32.23
CA ASN A 506 -25.19 0.55 -31.45
C ASN A 506 -24.56 1.89 -31.00
N GLY A 507 -23.24 2.06 -31.09
CA GLY A 507 -22.49 3.23 -30.63
C GLY A 507 -22.05 3.21 -29.16
N LEU A 508 -22.40 2.14 -28.42
CA LEU A 508 -22.01 1.87 -27.02
C LEU A 508 -20.76 0.99 -26.97
N ILE A 509 -20.05 0.97 -25.83
CA ILE A 509 -18.99 -0.01 -25.58
C ILE A 509 -19.63 -1.40 -25.53
N SER A 510 -19.37 -2.20 -26.57
CA SER A 510 -20.01 -3.51 -26.81
C SER A 510 -19.01 -4.57 -27.29
N GLU A 511 -17.86 -4.15 -27.82
CA GLU A 511 -16.80 -5.04 -28.32
C GLU A 511 -15.57 -5.04 -27.38
N ALA A 512 -15.79 -4.76 -26.09
CA ALA A 512 -14.75 -4.82 -25.06
C ALA A 512 -14.37 -6.29 -24.75
N PRO A 513 -13.09 -6.59 -24.43
CA PRO A 513 -12.62 -7.95 -24.20
C PRO A 513 -13.18 -8.57 -22.90
N ASN A 514 -13.50 -7.73 -21.92
CA ASN A 514 -14.24 -8.06 -20.70
C ASN A 514 -15.02 -6.82 -20.25
N TYR A 515 -15.74 -6.95 -19.13
CA TYR A 515 -16.38 -5.84 -18.42
C TYR A 515 -16.00 -5.84 -16.93
N MET A 516 -14.75 -6.14 -16.59
CA MET A 516 -14.21 -6.05 -15.23
C MET A 516 -13.72 -4.63 -14.93
N PHE A 517 -14.00 -4.02 -13.77
CA PHE A 517 -14.82 -4.43 -12.62
C PHE A 517 -16.04 -3.51 -12.52
N MET A 518 -17.23 -4.05 -12.20
CA MET A 518 -18.43 -3.22 -11.99
C MET A 518 -18.69 -2.99 -10.50
N ASP A 519 -18.94 -4.06 -9.73
CA ASP A 519 -19.16 -4.05 -8.28
C ASP A 519 -19.19 -5.50 -7.74
N TRP A 520 -18.97 -5.74 -6.43
CA TRP A 520 -19.05 -7.07 -5.79
C TRP A 520 -20.50 -7.51 -5.50
N VAL A 521 -21.40 -7.29 -6.47
CA VAL A 521 -22.84 -7.57 -6.35
C VAL A 521 -23.27 -8.66 -7.31
N THR A 522 -24.41 -9.30 -7.05
CA THR A 522 -25.01 -10.27 -7.98
C THR A 522 -26.23 -9.67 -8.68
N ILE A 523 -26.24 -9.69 -10.02
CA ILE A 523 -27.36 -9.24 -10.86
C ILE A 523 -27.83 -10.42 -11.71
N SER A 524 -29.09 -10.83 -11.56
CA SER A 524 -29.69 -11.96 -12.29
C SER A 524 -28.88 -13.27 -12.27
N GLY A 525 -28.16 -13.52 -11.17
CA GLY A 525 -27.29 -14.70 -11.00
C GLY A 525 -25.85 -14.55 -11.51
N PHE A 526 -25.45 -13.38 -12.00
CA PHE A 526 -24.08 -13.07 -12.42
C PHE A 526 -23.38 -12.18 -11.40
N GLY A 527 -22.17 -12.56 -10.98
CA GLY A 527 -21.31 -11.72 -10.15
C GLY A 527 -20.68 -10.59 -10.96
N CYS A 528 -20.88 -9.34 -10.53
CA CYS A 528 -20.53 -8.14 -11.29
C CYS A 528 -19.04 -7.74 -11.19
N HIS A 529 -18.19 -8.63 -10.66
CA HIS A 529 -16.76 -8.60 -10.91
C HIS A 529 -16.44 -8.92 -12.38
N HIS A 530 -17.17 -9.87 -12.98
CA HIS A 530 -17.08 -10.25 -14.41
C HIS A 530 -18.49 -10.39 -15.01
N PRO A 531 -19.23 -9.29 -15.24
CA PRO A 531 -20.57 -9.36 -15.81
C PRO A 531 -20.56 -9.74 -17.30
N PRO A 532 -21.59 -10.44 -17.81
CA PRO A 532 -21.82 -10.60 -19.25
C PRO A 532 -22.13 -9.25 -19.92
N ALA A 533 -21.99 -9.18 -21.25
CA ALA A 533 -22.13 -7.93 -22.00
C ALA A 533 -23.47 -7.20 -21.78
N VAL A 534 -24.59 -7.94 -21.64
CA VAL A 534 -25.92 -7.37 -21.34
C VAL A 534 -26.02 -6.66 -19.97
N ILE A 535 -25.09 -6.90 -19.04
CA ILE A 535 -24.98 -6.18 -17.75
C ILE A 535 -23.81 -5.17 -17.79
N GLY A 536 -22.70 -5.52 -18.45
CA GLY A 536 -21.49 -4.68 -18.46
C GLY A 536 -21.52 -3.46 -19.40
N GLN A 537 -22.31 -3.51 -20.47
CA GLN A 537 -22.31 -2.49 -21.54
C GLN A 537 -22.60 -1.06 -21.04
N GLY A 538 -23.59 -0.90 -20.17
CA GLY A 538 -24.06 0.40 -19.71
C GLY A 538 -23.05 1.12 -18.83
N TYR A 539 -22.59 0.48 -17.75
CA TYR A 539 -21.70 1.12 -16.78
C TYR A 539 -20.33 1.46 -17.40
N LEU A 540 -19.78 0.55 -18.24
CA LEU A 540 -18.52 0.78 -18.93
C LEU A 540 -18.65 1.87 -20.02
N THR A 541 -19.80 1.97 -20.70
CA THR A 541 -20.08 3.10 -21.60
C THR A 541 -20.22 4.41 -20.81
N ALA A 542 -20.75 4.40 -19.59
CA ALA A 542 -20.84 5.58 -18.74
C ALA A 542 -19.46 6.06 -18.28
N PHE A 543 -18.58 5.15 -17.85
CA PHE A 543 -17.18 5.48 -17.59
C PHE A 543 -16.46 6.00 -18.84
N TYR A 544 -16.68 5.43 -20.03
CA TYR A 544 -16.09 5.93 -21.28
C TYR A 544 -16.59 7.34 -21.63
N TYR A 545 -17.89 7.61 -21.44
CA TYR A 545 -18.48 8.94 -21.65
C TYR A 545 -17.88 10.02 -20.72
N ARG A 546 -17.55 9.64 -19.48
CA ARG A 546 -16.81 10.49 -18.53
C ARG A 546 -15.35 10.64 -18.95
N GLY A 547 -14.67 9.54 -19.28
CA GLY A 547 -13.30 9.53 -19.77
C GLY A 547 -13.08 10.40 -21.01
N LEU A 548 -14.07 10.51 -21.90
CA LEU A 548 -14.02 11.44 -23.04
C LEU A 548 -14.00 12.93 -22.62
N ARG A 549 -14.69 13.31 -21.53
CA ARG A 549 -14.61 14.68 -20.96
C ARG A 549 -13.24 14.93 -20.34
N ASP A 550 -12.69 13.93 -19.65
CA ASP A 550 -11.41 14.06 -18.97
C ASP A 550 -10.24 14.05 -19.98
N ALA A 551 -10.31 13.24 -21.03
CA ALA A 551 -9.35 13.25 -22.15
C ALA A 551 -9.47 14.51 -23.03
N GLN A 552 -10.67 15.10 -23.18
CA GLN A 552 -10.83 16.44 -23.75
C GLN A 552 -10.04 17.47 -22.91
N ARG A 553 -10.20 17.45 -21.58
CA ARG A 553 -9.47 18.36 -20.69
C ARG A 553 -7.95 18.17 -20.75
N VAL A 554 -7.47 16.92 -20.80
CA VAL A 554 -6.04 16.62 -21.03
C VAL A 554 -5.56 17.23 -22.34
N ALA A 555 -6.31 17.06 -23.43
CA ALA A 555 -5.99 17.64 -24.74
C ALA A 555 -6.01 19.19 -24.74
N GLU A 556 -6.90 19.81 -23.96
CA GLU A 556 -6.93 21.27 -23.76
C GLU A 556 -5.71 21.77 -22.96
N LEU A 557 -5.28 21.04 -21.93
CA LEU A 557 -4.10 21.35 -21.11
C LEU A 557 -2.75 21.12 -21.83
N THR A 558 -2.71 20.20 -22.81
CA THR A 558 -1.54 19.97 -23.67
C THR A 558 -1.52 20.84 -24.93
N GLY A 559 -2.68 21.39 -25.32
CA GLY A 559 -2.84 22.26 -26.49
C GLY A 559 -3.35 21.55 -27.76
N ASP A 560 -3.64 20.25 -27.71
CA ASP A 560 -4.23 19.50 -28.83
C ASP A 560 -5.73 19.82 -29.00
N LYS A 561 -5.98 20.96 -29.64
CA LYS A 561 -7.32 21.41 -30.05
C LYS A 561 -8.02 20.44 -31.01
N SER A 562 -7.28 19.54 -31.69
CA SER A 562 -7.84 18.55 -32.60
C SER A 562 -8.45 17.38 -31.83
N ARG A 563 -7.69 16.77 -30.91
CA ARG A 563 -8.20 15.74 -30.00
C ARG A 563 -9.30 16.26 -29.09
N ALA A 564 -9.18 17.47 -28.54
CA ALA A 564 -10.25 18.07 -27.74
C ALA A 564 -11.59 18.15 -28.51
N LYS A 565 -11.56 18.66 -29.75
CA LYS A 565 -12.73 18.70 -30.63
C LYS A 565 -13.27 17.31 -30.98
N ASN A 566 -12.39 16.34 -31.21
CA ASN A 566 -12.77 14.97 -31.51
C ASN A 566 -13.43 14.27 -30.31
N TYR A 567 -12.88 14.40 -29.10
CA TYR A 567 -13.45 13.82 -27.88
C TYR A 567 -14.81 14.43 -27.51
N ASN A 568 -15.05 15.71 -27.81
CA ASN A 568 -16.38 16.30 -27.67
C ASN A 568 -17.38 15.73 -28.70
N LYS A 569 -16.97 15.53 -29.97
CA LYS A 569 -17.78 14.86 -31.00
C LYS A 569 -18.12 13.42 -30.58
N ILE A 570 -17.08 12.62 -30.34
CA ILE A 570 -16.93 11.57 -29.31
C ILE A 570 -18.16 11.44 -28.39
N ARG A 571 -18.10 12.23 -27.32
CA ARG A 571 -19.05 12.31 -26.22
C ARG A 571 -20.49 12.59 -26.70
N GLY A 572 -20.65 13.50 -27.67
CA GLY A 572 -21.94 13.84 -28.28
C GLY A 572 -22.59 12.72 -29.12
N GLU A 573 -21.83 11.76 -29.63
CA GLU A 573 -22.35 10.53 -30.24
C GLU A 573 -22.77 9.52 -29.15
N VAL A 574 -21.93 9.34 -28.13
CA VAL A 574 -22.13 8.34 -27.06
C VAL A 574 -23.40 8.61 -26.24
N ILE A 575 -23.67 9.85 -25.81
CA ILE A 575 -24.90 10.17 -25.06
C ILE A 575 -26.18 9.92 -25.87
N LYS A 576 -26.13 10.13 -27.19
CA LYS A 576 -27.25 9.86 -28.10
C LYS A 576 -27.48 8.36 -28.26
N ALA A 577 -26.42 7.56 -28.33
CA ALA A 577 -26.51 6.11 -28.27
C ALA A 577 -27.09 5.64 -26.93
N PHE A 578 -26.51 6.09 -25.81
CA PHE A 578 -26.93 5.69 -24.46
C PHE A 578 -28.42 5.93 -24.20
N ASN A 579 -28.93 7.11 -24.56
CA ASN A 579 -30.35 7.45 -24.42
C ASN A 579 -31.27 6.74 -25.42
N ARG A 580 -30.81 6.42 -26.63
CA ARG A 580 -31.61 5.70 -27.63
C ARG A 580 -31.71 4.20 -27.32
N GLU A 581 -30.63 3.61 -26.82
CA GLU A 581 -30.53 2.17 -26.59
C GLU A 581 -31.00 1.76 -25.20
N LEU A 582 -30.51 2.42 -24.15
CA LEU A 582 -30.66 1.91 -22.78
C LEU A 582 -31.88 2.46 -22.04
N TRP A 583 -32.39 3.66 -22.37
CA TRP A 583 -33.56 4.21 -21.68
C TRP A 583 -34.81 3.33 -21.85
N ASN A 584 -35.47 2.99 -20.74
CA ASN A 584 -36.80 2.39 -20.73
C ASN A 584 -37.79 3.40 -20.13
N ALA A 585 -38.70 3.90 -20.97
CA ALA A 585 -39.67 4.92 -20.58
C ALA A 585 -40.77 4.41 -19.61
N ASN A 586 -41.04 3.11 -19.60
CA ASN A 586 -42.00 2.50 -18.67
C ASN A 586 -41.38 2.35 -17.28
N GLU A 587 -40.10 1.98 -17.22
CA GLU A 587 -39.36 1.90 -15.96
C GLU A 587 -38.89 3.26 -15.43
N GLY A 588 -38.74 4.27 -16.30
CA GLY A 588 -38.10 5.54 -15.94
C GLY A 588 -36.61 5.38 -15.60
N LEU A 589 -35.97 4.31 -16.11
CA LEU A 589 -34.59 3.93 -15.81
C LEU A 589 -33.85 3.50 -17.09
N TYR A 590 -32.52 3.50 -17.02
CA TYR A 590 -31.63 2.91 -18.01
C TYR A 590 -31.40 1.44 -17.72
N ARG A 591 -31.46 0.62 -18.78
CA ARG A 591 -31.00 -0.77 -18.79
C ARG A 591 -29.51 -0.84 -18.53
N ASP A 592 -29.07 -1.94 -17.96
CA ASP A 592 -27.63 -2.24 -17.80
C ASP A 592 -26.95 -2.56 -19.14
N GLY A 593 -27.72 -2.96 -20.14
CA GLY A 593 -27.24 -3.21 -21.50
C GLY A 593 -28.35 -3.69 -22.42
N LYS A 594 -27.96 -4.14 -23.62
CA LYS A 594 -28.80 -4.90 -24.54
C LYS A 594 -28.18 -6.28 -24.82
N PRO A 595 -28.99 -7.33 -24.95
CA PRO A 595 -28.51 -8.67 -25.24
C PRO A 595 -27.97 -8.77 -26.67
N PHE A 596 -27.00 -9.66 -26.85
CA PHE A 596 -26.42 -10.09 -28.13
C PHE A 596 -25.90 -8.96 -29.02
N GLN A 597 -25.40 -7.87 -28.40
CA GLN A 597 -24.79 -6.75 -29.12
C GLN A 597 -23.30 -6.94 -29.40
N THR A 598 -22.64 -7.86 -28.69
CA THR A 598 -21.20 -8.13 -28.82
C THR A 598 -20.90 -9.18 -29.88
N SER A 599 -19.80 -9.01 -30.60
CA SER A 599 -19.18 -10.04 -31.44
C SER A 599 -18.04 -10.79 -30.73
N VAL A 600 -17.63 -10.32 -29.54
CA VAL A 600 -16.57 -10.94 -28.74
C VAL A 600 -17.06 -12.30 -28.21
N LYS A 601 -16.24 -13.33 -28.39
CA LYS A 601 -16.56 -14.68 -27.91
C LYS A 601 -16.45 -14.75 -26.38
N PRO A 602 -17.34 -15.49 -25.70
CA PRO A 602 -17.22 -15.73 -24.27
C PRO A 602 -15.87 -16.35 -23.87
N SER A 603 -15.39 -16.01 -22.67
CA SER A 603 -14.15 -16.49 -22.09
C SER A 603 -14.29 -16.64 -20.56
N GLU A 604 -13.22 -17.08 -19.89
CA GLU A 604 -13.11 -17.06 -18.42
C GLU A 604 -13.39 -15.68 -17.81
N TRP A 605 -13.07 -14.60 -18.52
CA TRP A 605 -13.25 -13.21 -18.05
C TRP A 605 -14.44 -12.48 -18.70
N LEU A 606 -15.20 -13.17 -19.57
CA LEU A 606 -16.40 -12.64 -20.23
C LEU A 606 -17.47 -13.74 -20.31
N PRO A 607 -18.41 -13.83 -19.35
CA PRO A 607 -19.45 -14.84 -19.37
C PRO A 607 -20.34 -14.78 -20.61
N ALA A 608 -20.89 -15.94 -20.99
CA ALA A 608 -21.76 -16.06 -22.15
C ALA A 608 -23.05 -15.25 -21.99
N ASP A 609 -23.27 -14.33 -22.93
CA ASP A 609 -24.35 -13.33 -22.91
C ASP A 609 -25.75 -13.96 -22.89
N LYS A 610 -26.75 -13.22 -22.36
CA LYS A 610 -28.09 -13.75 -22.07
C LYS A 610 -29.20 -12.82 -22.55
N ASN A 611 -30.33 -13.40 -22.93
CA ASN A 611 -31.56 -12.66 -23.25
C ASN A 611 -32.29 -12.22 -21.96
N ILE A 612 -31.72 -11.23 -21.27
CA ILE A 612 -32.27 -10.64 -20.04
C ILE A 612 -32.36 -9.12 -20.17
N GLU A 613 -33.19 -8.50 -19.33
CA GLU A 613 -33.29 -7.04 -19.16
C GLU A 613 -33.11 -6.73 -17.66
N THR A 614 -32.21 -5.80 -17.34
CA THR A 614 -31.76 -5.52 -15.96
C THR A 614 -31.57 -4.00 -15.76
N PHE A 615 -31.75 -3.53 -14.52
CA PHE A 615 -31.80 -2.10 -14.17
C PHE A 615 -31.07 -1.85 -12.83
N SER A 616 -29.74 -1.88 -12.84
CA SER A 616 -28.89 -1.71 -11.65
C SER A 616 -28.93 -0.29 -11.08
N THR A 617 -28.59 -0.18 -9.79
CA THR A 617 -28.30 1.10 -9.14
C THR A 617 -27.07 1.75 -9.74
N GLN A 618 -26.04 0.96 -10.03
CA GLN A 618 -24.74 1.35 -10.54
C GLN A 618 -24.88 2.12 -11.88
N VAL A 619 -25.55 1.55 -12.89
CA VAL A 619 -25.73 2.20 -14.20
C VAL A 619 -26.59 3.46 -14.11
N ASN A 620 -27.64 3.44 -13.29
CA ASN A 620 -28.56 4.56 -13.18
C ASN A 620 -27.98 5.73 -12.35
N ALA A 621 -27.23 5.45 -11.29
CA ALA A 621 -26.49 6.45 -10.53
C ALA A 621 -25.37 7.07 -11.38
N LEU A 622 -24.60 6.27 -12.14
CA LEU A 622 -23.62 6.79 -13.11
C LEU A 622 -24.27 7.63 -14.22
N ALA A 623 -25.48 7.26 -14.66
CA ALA A 623 -26.22 8.03 -15.66
C ALA A 623 -26.60 9.44 -15.16
N VAL A 624 -26.91 9.58 -13.86
CA VAL A 624 -27.12 10.88 -13.20
C VAL A 624 -25.79 11.60 -12.96
N LEU A 625 -24.83 10.95 -12.29
CA LEU A 625 -23.54 11.51 -11.88
C LEU A 625 -22.72 12.11 -13.03
N TYR A 626 -22.80 11.53 -14.22
CA TYR A 626 -22.05 11.98 -15.39
C TYR A 626 -22.84 12.82 -16.40
N ASP A 627 -24.09 13.19 -16.10
CA ASP A 627 -24.98 13.93 -17.02
C ASP A 627 -25.26 13.19 -18.35
N LEU A 628 -25.40 11.86 -18.31
CA LEU A 628 -25.96 11.06 -19.40
C LEU A 628 -27.50 11.14 -19.43
N ALA A 629 -28.10 11.17 -18.24
CA ALA A 629 -29.53 11.36 -18.06
C ALA A 629 -29.89 12.85 -18.27
N PRO A 630 -30.91 13.18 -19.09
CA PRO A 630 -31.41 14.56 -19.21
C PRO A 630 -31.82 15.10 -17.84
N LYS A 631 -31.49 16.36 -17.51
CA LYS A 631 -31.71 16.95 -16.17
C LYS A 631 -33.10 16.69 -15.58
N LYS A 632 -34.16 16.75 -16.39
CA LYS A 632 -35.56 16.47 -15.98
C LYS A 632 -35.82 15.03 -15.49
N ASN A 633 -34.97 14.06 -15.85
CA ASN A 633 -35.06 12.67 -15.43
C ASN A 633 -34.21 12.40 -14.17
N GLN A 634 -33.29 13.29 -13.78
CA GLN A 634 -32.25 12.98 -12.80
C GLN A 634 -32.78 12.75 -11.39
N SER A 635 -33.63 13.64 -10.86
CA SER A 635 -34.28 13.39 -9.56
C SER A 635 -35.16 12.13 -9.63
N PRO A 636 -36.12 11.98 -10.58
CA PRO A 636 -36.94 10.76 -10.67
C PRO A 636 -36.17 9.43 -10.71
N ILE A 637 -34.99 9.40 -11.34
CA ILE A 637 -34.09 8.24 -11.29
C ILE A 637 -33.58 8.01 -9.86
N MET A 638 -32.99 9.02 -9.22
CA MET A 638 -32.47 8.88 -7.85
C MET A 638 -33.57 8.58 -6.84
N ASP A 639 -34.73 9.21 -6.97
CA ASP A 639 -35.92 8.97 -6.14
C ASP A 639 -36.37 7.50 -6.26
N LYS A 640 -36.40 6.92 -7.47
CA LYS A 640 -36.71 5.50 -7.69
C LYS A 640 -35.60 4.55 -7.23
N LEU A 641 -34.33 4.97 -7.23
CA LEU A 641 -33.22 4.17 -6.69
C LEU A 641 -33.24 4.12 -5.16
N MET A 642 -33.37 5.27 -4.50
CA MET A 642 -33.38 5.37 -3.04
C MET A 642 -34.62 4.75 -2.40
N ALA A 643 -35.71 4.58 -3.16
CA ALA A 643 -36.92 3.88 -2.73
C ALA A 643 -36.86 2.33 -2.86
N ARG A 644 -35.76 1.74 -3.35
CA ARG A 644 -35.60 0.29 -3.40
C ARG A 644 -35.27 -0.28 -2.02
N ALA A 645 -36.03 -1.28 -1.59
CA ALA A 645 -35.71 -2.06 -0.39
C ALA A 645 -34.45 -2.91 -0.56
N ASP A 646 -34.19 -3.35 -1.80
CA ASP A 646 -32.97 -4.02 -2.25
C ASP A 646 -32.00 -3.03 -2.92
N LEU A 647 -31.48 -2.09 -2.13
CA LEU A 647 -30.22 -1.45 -2.46
C LEU A 647 -29.13 -2.54 -2.45
N ASN A 648 -28.93 -3.16 -3.61
CA ASN A 648 -27.91 -4.17 -3.90
C ASN A 648 -26.53 -3.51 -3.95
N THR A 649 -26.09 -3.05 -2.78
CA THR A 649 -24.72 -2.69 -2.42
C THR A 649 -24.04 -3.91 -1.80
N GLN A 650 -22.73 -3.82 -1.54
CA GLN A 650 -22.01 -4.86 -0.82
C GLN A 650 -22.56 -5.02 0.62
N PRO A 651 -22.59 -6.24 1.19
CA PRO A 651 -23.24 -6.57 2.46
C PRO A 651 -22.40 -6.27 3.72
#